data_AF-A0A537UWL9-F1
#
_entry.id   AF-A0A537UWL9-F1
#
_cell.length_a   1.000
_cell.length_b   1.000
_cell.length_c   1.000
_cell.angle_alpha   90.00
_cell.angle_beta   90.00
_cell.angle_gamma   90.00
#
_symmetry.space_group_name_H-M   'P 1'
#
loop_
_entity.id
_entity.type
_entity.pdbx_description
1 polymer ?
#
loop_
_entity_poly.entity_id
_entity_poly.type
_entity_poly.pdbx_seq_one_letter_code
_entity_poly.pdbx_strand_id
1 'polypeptide(L)'
;MRYGAGGSRGRARAPARRLQDRERRHPVARRPLPCFRGAVLLKELAAAVADGNHIYAVIRGSAINNDGADKVSYTASSVAGQARAMIEALLIADASPDDIAYVECHGTGTLIGDPLEIDALTRAFRTSTQRSGFCAIGSVKTNIGHLEQTAGLAGLIKTALALKRGKIPPSLNFQRPNPKIDFAASPFFVNTQCRDWPAGDRPRLAAVNSLGLGGTNAFVVLEEPPAAAEKTAKSHFGLFTLSARTDAALRASIERHLTSLSRDQTPLPDICFTSTSGRTHFPVRFAAVVGSKEQLRRALAAESGNGATPERVGERRLAFLFSGQASQYARMGADLYRRQPVFRQEVDRCAEIVGNRLGQPLTDVLLGDDADSILIDETAYTQPALFAVQAGLVALWRSWGVVPDVVLGHSVGEFAAAYCAGVYTLEQAVGLLVERARLMQALPRDGAMAAVFSDQETVTASIEQLDRADIAIAALNGPQNTVISGARDAVTALMGRFDRLGIRGQLLTVSHAFHSPLMRSAVAEFGRIAAGVQGQTPKIVWISTVSAAPMREPPGAGYWCDHALNAVRFVEAIQALGQTGASDFLEIGPGNTLLALGRQCVKENGKTWLASLGKRGELKAILTSLGELYRRGYDVDWDAFNRPYPRRRVSLPTYPFERRRFWIEADANARSAGPLSNGLTGIRLRSALPDAQFESAYSLQRFSYLDDHRIYGMPVLPTTIGVTALRDAACRYFGSDAVEIANLQYREAMVLPESGERIVQSILTPLGDSAAEFRFASIGTNGADTWRTHMVGVARKDDDPARNGEIAAPRFDHIGQRCAGFVPVDRYYETLRALGLEYGASFRAIETLQRGNGEVLTRVRLPAHLSHDGQAGLHPVLLDACLHLYPALVADY
;
A
#
# COMPACT_ATOMS: atom_id res chain seq x y z
N MET A 1 -7.40 -28.61 25.76
CA MET A 1 -8.79 -28.31 25.32
C MET A 1 -9.41 -29.61 24.78
N ARG A 2 -10.71 -29.93 24.96
CA ARG A 2 -11.29 -31.19 24.39
C ARG A 2 -11.84 -30.94 22.98
N TYR A 3 -11.25 -31.59 21.98
CA TYR A 3 -11.77 -31.71 20.61
C TYR A 3 -12.30 -33.14 20.40
N GLY A 4 -13.48 -33.29 19.80
CA GLY A 4 -14.09 -34.59 19.49
C GLY A 4 -13.28 -35.37 18.46
N ALA A 5 -13.10 -36.68 18.69
CA ALA A 5 -12.25 -37.57 17.91
C ALA A 5 -12.97 -38.18 16.70
N GLY A 6 -12.29 -38.18 15.55
CA GLY A 6 -12.61 -38.98 14.36
C GLY A 6 -11.33 -39.11 13.52
N GLY A 7 -10.82 -40.35 13.42
CA GLY A 7 -9.45 -40.65 13.02
C GLY A 7 -9.11 -40.38 11.55
N SER A 8 -7.94 -39.75 11.33
CA SER A 8 -7.19 -39.84 10.08
C SER A 8 -5.72 -40.14 10.40
N ARG A 9 -5.07 -40.94 9.55
CA ARG A 9 -3.72 -41.49 9.76
C ARG A 9 -2.69 -40.35 9.72
N GLY A 10 -2.08 -40.08 10.88
CA GLY A 10 -1.16 -38.97 11.16
C GLY A 10 -1.68 -38.10 12.31
N ARG A 11 -1.37 -38.45 13.57
CA ARG A 11 -1.99 -37.94 14.83
C ARG A 11 -1.84 -36.42 15.13
N ALA A 12 -1.46 -35.56 14.19
CA ALA A 12 -1.16 -34.14 14.45
C ALA A 12 -2.10 -33.12 13.77
N ARG A 13 -3.26 -33.53 13.23
CA ARG A 13 -4.27 -32.59 12.71
C ARG A 13 -5.66 -32.92 13.24
N ALA A 14 -6.22 -32.02 14.05
CA ALA A 14 -7.65 -31.99 14.32
C ALA A 14 -8.38 -31.34 13.12
N PRO A 15 -9.43 -31.96 12.55
CA PRO A 15 -10.20 -31.34 11.48
C PRO A 15 -11.02 -30.16 12.03
N ALA A 16 -10.82 -28.96 11.47
CA ALA A 16 -11.63 -27.80 11.79
C ALA A 16 -13.04 -27.95 11.17
N ARG A 17 -14.01 -28.45 11.94
CA ARG A 17 -15.44 -28.31 11.63
C ARG A 17 -16.00 -27.07 12.35
N ARG A 18 -16.36 -26.03 11.60
CA ARG A 18 -17.37 -25.05 12.06
C ARG A 18 -18.75 -25.60 11.71
N LEU A 19 -19.65 -25.61 12.69
CA LEU A 19 -21.06 -25.92 12.50
C LEU A 19 -21.69 -24.93 11.51
N GLN A 20 -22.50 -25.49 10.63
CA GLN A 20 -23.42 -24.79 9.73
C GLN A 20 -24.54 -24.19 10.57
N ASP A 21 -24.73 -22.87 10.49
CA ASP A 21 -26.05 -22.30 10.70
C ASP A 21 -26.95 -22.76 9.54
N ARG A 22 -28.11 -23.32 9.89
CA ARG A 22 -29.22 -23.50 8.98
C ARG A 22 -29.69 -22.11 8.55
N GLU A 23 -29.35 -21.69 7.34
CA GLU A 23 -30.28 -21.08 6.38
C GLU A 23 -29.56 -20.63 5.10
N ARG A 24 -30.23 -20.91 3.97
CA ARG A 24 -29.98 -20.48 2.57
C ARG A 24 -28.81 -21.12 1.80
N ARG A 25 -29.21 -21.83 0.74
CA ARG A 25 -28.40 -22.52 -0.26
C ARG A 25 -27.65 -21.51 -1.15
N HIS A 26 -26.32 -21.56 -1.13
CA HIS A 26 -25.44 -21.28 -2.28
C HIS A 26 -24.10 -22.02 -2.05
N PRO A 27 -23.47 -22.60 -3.09
CA PRO A 27 -22.21 -23.33 -2.91
C PRO A 27 -21.06 -22.34 -2.70
N VAL A 28 -20.64 -22.15 -1.46
CA VAL A 28 -19.47 -21.34 -1.11
C VAL A 28 -18.21 -22.13 -1.43
N ALA A 29 -17.41 -21.64 -2.37
CA ALA A 29 -16.08 -22.12 -2.68
C ALA A 29 -15.24 -22.30 -1.40
N ARG A 30 -14.48 -23.41 -1.31
CA ARG A 30 -13.53 -23.68 -0.23
C ARG A 30 -12.58 -22.48 -0.06
N ARG A 31 -12.80 -21.63 0.95
CA ARG A 31 -11.85 -20.55 1.29
C ARG A 31 -10.53 -21.19 1.76
N PRO A 32 -9.37 -20.77 1.22
CA PRO A 32 -8.08 -21.19 1.76
C PRO A 32 -7.93 -20.74 3.22
N LEU A 33 -7.19 -21.52 4.02
CA LEU A 33 -6.79 -21.14 5.38
C LEU A 33 -6.17 -19.73 5.35
N PRO A 34 -6.49 -18.84 6.31
CA PRO A 34 -5.95 -17.48 6.32
C PRO A 34 -4.42 -17.54 6.48
N CYS A 35 -3.69 -17.18 5.42
CA CYS A 35 -2.25 -16.95 5.48
C CYS A 35 -1.99 -15.60 6.14
N PHE A 36 -2.03 -15.56 7.48
CA PHE A 36 -1.61 -14.38 8.22
C PHE A 36 -0.10 -14.16 8.04
N ARG A 37 0.26 -13.01 7.48
CA ARG A 37 1.62 -12.48 7.49
C ARG A 37 1.65 -11.30 8.45
N GLY A 38 2.41 -11.44 9.54
CA GLY A 38 2.66 -10.37 10.49
C GLY A 38 4.06 -9.80 10.30
N ALA A 39 4.25 -8.53 10.67
CA ALA A 39 5.55 -7.90 10.77
C ALA A 39 5.59 -7.00 12.01
N VAL A 40 6.75 -6.93 12.66
CA VAL A 40 7.03 -6.01 13.76
C VAL A 40 8.36 -5.32 13.47
N LEU A 41 8.45 -4.04 13.80
CA LEU A 41 9.69 -3.28 13.73
C LEU A 41 10.29 -3.23 15.14
N LEU A 42 11.52 -3.70 15.30
CA LEU A 42 12.26 -3.65 16.55
C LEU A 42 13.31 -2.56 16.49
N LYS A 43 13.48 -1.83 17.60
CA LYS A 43 14.51 -0.81 17.78
C LYS A 43 14.91 -0.81 19.25
N GLU A 44 16.15 -0.45 19.54
CA GLU A 44 16.59 -0.18 20.91
C GLU A 44 15.70 0.90 21.56
N LEU A 45 15.34 0.71 22.83
CA LEU A 45 14.38 1.57 23.52
C LEU A 45 14.85 3.03 23.56
N ALA A 46 16.10 3.29 23.91
CA ALA A 46 16.67 4.64 23.97
C ALA A 46 16.55 5.35 22.61
N ALA A 47 16.88 4.65 21.53
CA ALA A 47 16.78 5.19 20.18
C ALA A 47 15.31 5.34 19.72
N ALA A 48 14.39 4.46 20.13
CA ALA A 48 12.97 4.61 19.83
C ALA A 48 12.34 5.83 20.54
N VAL A 49 12.77 6.09 21.78
CA VAL A 49 12.38 7.27 22.56
C VAL A 49 12.95 8.55 21.95
N ALA A 50 14.24 8.56 21.59
CA ALA A 50 14.91 9.69 20.96
C ALA A 50 14.22 10.09 19.63
N ASP A 51 13.86 9.10 18.80
CA ASP A 51 13.15 9.33 17.54
C ASP A 51 11.63 9.58 17.71
N GLY A 52 11.10 9.60 18.94
CA GLY A 52 9.68 9.79 19.19
C GLY A 52 8.77 8.75 18.53
N ASN A 53 9.25 7.49 18.44
CA ASN A 53 8.51 6.39 17.80
C ASN A 53 7.30 5.95 18.63
N HIS A 54 6.31 5.34 17.96
CA HIS A 54 5.14 4.78 18.64
C HIS A 54 5.46 3.41 19.22
N ILE A 55 5.74 3.34 20.52
CA ILE A 55 6.13 2.10 21.21
C ILE A 55 4.88 1.36 21.69
N TYR A 56 4.77 0.08 21.31
CA TYR A 56 3.68 -0.82 21.70
C TYR A 56 4.00 -1.60 22.99
N ALA A 57 5.21 -2.11 23.11
CA ALA A 57 5.74 -2.84 24.26
C ALA A 57 7.28 -2.83 24.19
N VAL A 58 7.93 -3.20 25.29
CA VAL A 58 9.39 -3.39 25.36
C VAL A 58 9.69 -4.87 25.52
N ILE A 59 10.61 -5.42 24.71
CA ILE A 59 11.12 -6.78 24.92
C ILE A 59 12.22 -6.68 25.99
N ARG A 60 11.95 -7.20 27.19
CA ARG A 60 12.90 -7.18 28.33
C ARG A 60 13.92 -8.30 28.24
N GLY A 61 13.48 -9.47 27.78
CA GLY A 61 14.34 -10.63 27.61
C GLY A 61 13.69 -11.68 26.72
N SER A 62 14.50 -12.50 26.06
CA SER A 62 14.04 -13.64 25.28
C SER A 62 15.10 -14.73 25.29
N ALA A 63 14.65 -15.99 25.33
CA ALA A 63 15.53 -17.15 25.20
C ALA A 63 14.93 -18.16 24.22
N ILE A 64 15.82 -18.85 23.50
CA ILE A 64 15.47 -19.86 22.50
C ILE A 64 16.37 -21.07 22.71
N ASN A 65 15.79 -22.26 22.80
CA ASN A 65 16.55 -23.51 22.89
C ASN A 65 15.90 -24.64 22.05
N ASN A 66 16.44 -25.86 22.15
CA ASN A 66 15.86 -27.04 21.53
C ASN A 66 15.84 -28.22 22.52
N ASP A 67 14.79 -29.03 22.43
CA ASP A 67 14.58 -30.22 23.25
C ASP A 67 15.60 -31.35 22.99
N GLY A 68 16.35 -31.28 21.89
CA GLY A 68 17.46 -32.20 21.61
C GLY A 68 17.04 -33.68 21.60
N ALA A 69 17.84 -34.52 22.26
CA ALA A 69 17.57 -35.94 22.45
C ALA A 69 16.63 -36.23 23.65
N ASP A 70 16.25 -35.21 24.43
CA ASP A 70 15.42 -35.36 25.65
C ASP A 70 13.94 -35.66 25.32
N LYS A 71 13.57 -35.75 24.04
CA LYS A 71 12.21 -36.01 23.55
C LYS A 71 12.04 -37.43 23.04
N VAL A 72 10.90 -38.04 23.35
CA VAL A 72 10.56 -39.44 23.03
C VAL A 72 10.37 -39.66 21.52
N SER A 73 10.09 -38.61 20.76
CA SER A 73 10.00 -38.65 19.30
C SER A 73 10.24 -37.27 18.71
N TYR A 74 10.46 -37.18 17.39
CA TYR A 74 10.72 -35.90 16.72
C TYR A 74 9.65 -34.82 17.03
N THR A 75 8.38 -35.24 17.13
CA THR A 75 7.21 -34.38 17.35
C THR A 75 6.79 -34.25 18.82
N ALA A 76 7.45 -34.97 19.73
CA ALA A 76 7.19 -34.85 21.16
C ALA A 76 7.93 -33.62 21.72
N SER A 77 7.29 -32.89 22.64
CA SER A 77 7.91 -31.79 23.37
C SER A 77 8.48 -32.24 24.71
N SER A 78 9.53 -31.56 25.18
CA SER A 78 10.13 -31.80 26.50
C SER A 78 9.70 -30.74 27.50
N VAL A 79 9.22 -31.16 28.68
CA VAL A 79 8.89 -30.24 29.78
C VAL A 79 10.15 -29.53 30.29
N ALA A 80 11.25 -30.27 30.44
CA ALA A 80 12.51 -29.73 30.94
C ALA A 80 13.17 -28.77 29.94
N GLY A 81 13.07 -29.05 28.63
CA GLY A 81 13.54 -28.15 27.58
C GLY A 81 12.79 -26.82 27.57
N GLN A 82 11.45 -26.89 27.57
CA GLN A 82 10.58 -25.71 27.67
C GLN A 82 10.85 -24.88 28.93
N ALA A 83 10.89 -25.51 30.11
CA ALA A 83 11.13 -24.82 31.38
C ALA A 83 12.50 -24.12 31.41
N ARG A 84 13.54 -24.71 30.82
CA ARG A 84 14.88 -24.07 30.71
C ARG A 84 14.81 -22.75 29.94
N ALA A 85 14.17 -22.74 28.78
CA ALA A 85 14.03 -21.51 27.98
C ALA A 85 13.25 -20.43 28.75
N MET A 86 12.19 -20.82 29.47
CA MET A 86 11.39 -19.90 30.27
C MET A 86 12.20 -19.28 31.41
N ILE A 87 12.95 -20.09 32.16
CA ILE A 87 13.81 -19.62 33.27
C ILE A 87 14.89 -18.67 32.74
N GLU A 88 15.57 -19.04 31.65
CA GLU A 88 16.61 -18.21 31.04
C GLU A 88 16.07 -16.85 30.58
N ALA A 89 14.91 -16.84 29.91
CA ALA A 89 14.29 -15.59 29.47
C ALA A 89 13.88 -14.68 30.63
N LEU A 90 13.39 -15.25 31.75
CA LEU A 90 13.06 -14.50 32.97
C LEU A 90 14.32 -13.91 33.63
N LEU A 91 15.41 -14.67 33.68
CA LEU A 91 16.70 -14.20 34.17
C LEU A 91 17.27 -13.07 33.31
N ILE A 92 17.26 -13.20 31.99
CA ILE A 92 17.69 -12.15 31.05
C ILE A 92 16.84 -10.88 31.22
N ALA A 93 15.52 -11.06 31.43
CA ALA A 93 14.60 -9.94 31.62
C ALA A 93 14.74 -9.25 32.99
N ASP A 94 15.49 -9.84 33.94
CA ASP A 94 15.50 -9.47 35.36
C ASP A 94 14.07 -9.37 35.92
N ALA A 95 13.26 -10.41 35.67
CA ALA A 95 11.85 -10.46 36.03
C ALA A 95 11.54 -11.66 36.92
N SER A 96 10.82 -11.43 38.03
CA SER A 96 10.30 -12.53 38.85
C SER A 96 9.04 -13.13 38.20
N PRO A 97 8.82 -14.46 38.30
CA PRO A 97 7.53 -15.09 38.03
C PRO A 97 6.32 -14.37 38.66
N ASP A 98 6.47 -13.76 39.84
CA ASP A 98 5.39 -13.01 40.51
C ASP A 98 5.02 -11.70 39.80
N ASP A 99 5.92 -11.14 38.99
CA ASP A 99 5.68 -9.92 38.22
C ASP A 99 4.94 -10.21 36.90
N ILE A 100 4.93 -11.47 36.42
CA ILE A 100 4.24 -11.87 35.19
C ILE A 100 2.76 -12.10 35.47
N ALA A 101 1.90 -11.20 35.01
CA ALA A 101 0.45 -11.32 35.21
C ALA A 101 -0.29 -11.98 34.04
N TYR A 102 0.37 -12.11 32.87
CA TYR A 102 -0.21 -12.76 31.69
C TYR A 102 0.81 -13.58 30.91
N VAL A 103 0.45 -14.81 30.54
CA VAL A 103 1.21 -15.63 29.58
C VAL A 103 0.35 -15.97 28.35
N GLU A 104 0.84 -15.56 27.18
CA GLU A 104 0.34 -15.99 25.88
C GLU A 104 0.96 -17.37 25.54
N CYS A 105 0.18 -18.41 25.76
CA CYS A 105 0.59 -19.79 25.53
C CYS A 105 0.63 -20.15 24.04
N HIS A 106 1.48 -21.13 23.72
CA HIS A 106 1.47 -21.81 22.45
C HIS A 106 0.10 -22.46 22.20
N GLY A 107 -0.47 -23.19 23.16
CA GLY A 107 -1.90 -23.49 23.25
C GLY A 107 -2.53 -24.06 21.98
N THR A 108 -2.00 -25.18 21.47
CA THR A 108 -2.47 -25.83 20.24
C THR A 108 -3.80 -26.54 20.39
N GLY A 109 -4.27 -26.71 21.63
CA GLY A 109 -5.50 -27.46 21.92
C GLY A 109 -5.29 -28.96 21.89
N THR A 110 -4.03 -29.44 21.86
CA THR A 110 -3.72 -30.87 21.78
C THR A 110 -3.89 -31.55 23.14
N LEU A 111 -4.33 -32.82 23.12
CA LEU A 111 -4.56 -33.60 24.34
C LEU A 111 -3.29 -33.84 25.17
N ILE A 112 -2.13 -33.82 24.52
CA ILE A 112 -0.82 -34.08 25.13
C ILE A 112 -0.01 -32.79 25.26
N GLY A 113 0.01 -31.92 24.25
CA GLY A 113 0.83 -30.71 24.27
C GLY A 113 0.38 -29.69 25.30
N ASP A 114 -0.93 -29.41 25.43
CA ASP A 114 -1.41 -28.41 26.40
C ASP A 114 -0.99 -28.77 27.85
N PRO A 115 -1.17 -30.02 28.35
CA PRO A 115 -0.65 -30.37 29.68
C PRO A 115 0.86 -30.21 29.84
N LEU A 116 1.67 -30.63 28.86
CA LEU A 116 3.13 -30.52 28.94
C LEU A 116 3.59 -29.06 28.97
N GLU A 117 2.91 -28.18 28.22
CA GLU A 117 3.18 -26.75 28.24
C GLU A 117 2.89 -26.13 29.61
N ILE A 118 1.73 -26.43 30.21
CA ILE A 118 1.38 -25.88 31.53
C ILE A 118 2.28 -26.45 32.64
N ASP A 119 2.70 -27.70 32.54
CA ASP A 119 3.66 -28.30 33.46
C ASP A 119 5.02 -27.61 33.37
N ALA A 120 5.51 -27.35 32.15
CA ALA A 120 6.76 -26.62 31.94
C ALA A 120 6.71 -25.19 32.49
N LEU A 121 5.60 -24.47 32.24
CA LEU A 121 5.36 -23.14 32.80
C LEU A 121 5.31 -23.18 34.33
N THR A 122 4.62 -24.17 34.90
CA THR A 122 4.51 -24.32 36.36
C THR A 122 5.88 -24.57 36.96
N ARG A 123 6.69 -25.46 36.37
CA ARG A 123 8.06 -25.72 36.80
C ARG A 123 8.94 -24.46 36.74
N ALA A 124 8.83 -23.68 35.68
CA ALA A 124 9.58 -22.43 35.55
C ALA A 124 9.17 -21.40 36.61
N PHE A 125 7.87 -21.22 36.86
CA PHE A 125 7.37 -20.26 37.83
C PHE A 125 7.66 -20.67 39.28
N ARG A 126 7.57 -21.98 39.60
CA ARG A 126 7.85 -22.53 40.93
C ARG A 126 9.32 -22.44 41.35
N THR A 127 10.21 -21.92 40.50
CA THR A 127 11.59 -21.59 40.89
C THR A 127 11.65 -20.52 41.97
N SER A 128 10.67 -19.62 42.03
CA SER A 128 10.62 -18.56 43.06
C SER A 128 9.23 -18.23 43.60
N THR A 129 8.12 -18.50 42.88
CA THR A 129 6.77 -18.19 43.40
C THR A 129 6.11 -19.37 44.10
N GLN A 130 5.42 -19.08 45.22
CA GLN A 130 4.54 -20.04 45.91
C GLN A 130 3.05 -19.78 45.63
N ARG A 131 2.69 -18.71 44.92
CA ARG A 131 1.31 -18.32 44.68
C ARG A 131 0.63 -19.21 43.62
N SER A 132 -0.67 -19.40 43.77
CA SER A 132 -1.52 -20.13 42.83
C SER A 132 -2.62 -19.21 42.26
N GLY A 133 -3.07 -19.48 41.04
CA GLY A 133 -4.23 -18.82 40.42
C GLY A 133 -4.12 -17.30 40.22
N PHE A 134 -2.92 -16.73 40.14
CA PHE A 134 -2.73 -15.27 39.99
C PHE A 134 -2.39 -14.84 38.56
N CYS A 135 -1.77 -15.71 37.75
CA CYS A 135 -1.35 -15.38 36.39
C CYS A 135 -2.40 -15.82 35.37
N ALA A 136 -2.90 -14.87 34.58
CA ALA A 136 -3.80 -15.18 33.48
C ALA A 136 -3.06 -15.90 32.35
N ILE A 137 -3.71 -16.88 31.71
CA ILE A 137 -3.21 -17.49 30.48
C ILE A 137 -4.22 -17.38 29.34
N GLY A 138 -3.70 -17.32 28.11
CA GLY A 138 -4.53 -17.37 26.92
C GLY A 138 -3.79 -17.74 25.65
N SER A 139 -4.52 -17.92 24.55
CA SER A 139 -3.92 -18.18 23.23
C SER A 139 -4.71 -17.56 22.09
N VAL A 140 -4.04 -16.77 21.25
CA VAL A 140 -4.55 -16.12 20.04
C VAL A 140 -5.05 -17.14 19.01
N LYS A 141 -4.53 -18.37 19.08
CA LYS A 141 -4.90 -19.46 18.16
C LYS A 141 -6.36 -19.86 18.29
N THR A 142 -6.96 -19.61 19.46
CA THR A 142 -8.39 -19.79 19.66
C THR A 142 -9.24 -18.81 18.84
N ASN A 143 -8.68 -17.63 18.49
CA ASN A 143 -9.35 -16.59 17.71
C ASN A 143 -9.08 -16.73 16.20
N ILE A 144 -7.83 -17.01 15.81
CA ILE A 144 -7.39 -16.92 14.41
C ILE A 144 -6.83 -18.23 13.82
N GLY A 145 -6.79 -19.31 14.61
CA GLY A 145 -6.19 -20.59 14.22
C GLY A 145 -4.68 -20.66 14.44
N HIS A 146 -4.10 -21.84 14.23
CA HIS A 146 -2.65 -22.06 14.29
C HIS A 146 -1.99 -21.57 12.99
N LEU A 147 -1.20 -20.51 13.06
CA LEU A 147 -0.56 -19.89 11.89
C LEU A 147 0.85 -20.43 11.61
N GLU A 148 1.17 -21.61 12.16
CA GLU A 148 2.44 -22.31 11.97
C GLU A 148 3.65 -21.40 12.25
N GLN A 149 4.44 -21.09 11.22
CA GLN A 149 5.65 -20.28 11.36
C GLN A 149 5.38 -18.86 11.87
N THR A 150 4.16 -18.32 11.72
CA THR A 150 3.80 -16.99 12.22
C THR A 150 3.03 -17.02 13.55
N ALA A 151 2.88 -18.20 14.17
CA ALA A 151 2.15 -18.36 15.42
C ALA A 151 2.76 -17.56 16.59
N GLY A 152 4.08 -17.59 16.75
CA GLY A 152 4.78 -16.83 17.80
C GLY A 152 4.61 -15.32 17.62
N LEU A 153 4.72 -14.84 16.38
CA LEU A 153 4.56 -13.43 16.06
C LEU A 153 3.12 -12.93 16.29
N ALA A 154 2.11 -13.75 16.00
CA ALA A 154 0.72 -13.42 16.30
C ALA A 154 0.49 -13.31 17.82
N GLY A 155 1.10 -14.22 18.61
CA GLY A 155 1.09 -14.14 20.08
C GLY A 155 1.78 -12.88 20.60
N LEU A 156 2.93 -12.53 20.03
CA LEU A 156 3.67 -11.30 20.33
C LEU A 156 2.81 -10.05 20.09
N ILE A 157 2.17 -9.95 18.93
CA ILE A 157 1.31 -8.81 18.56
C ILE A 157 0.12 -8.70 19.52
N LYS A 158 -0.57 -9.81 19.81
CA LYS A 158 -1.69 -9.81 20.77
C LYS A 158 -1.24 -9.32 22.14
N THR A 159 -0.10 -9.80 22.61
CA THR A 159 0.41 -9.49 23.95
C THR A 159 0.87 -8.04 24.06
N ALA A 160 1.58 -7.52 23.05
CA ALA A 160 1.96 -6.12 22.99
C ALA A 160 0.73 -5.18 22.96
N LEU A 161 -0.33 -5.56 22.24
CA LEU A 161 -1.59 -4.81 22.25
C LEU A 161 -2.31 -4.89 23.60
N ALA A 162 -2.27 -6.03 24.28
CA ALA A 162 -2.87 -6.21 25.60
C ALA A 162 -2.19 -5.28 26.64
N LEU A 163 -0.85 -5.26 26.65
CA LEU A 163 -0.05 -4.36 27.48
C LEU A 163 -0.37 -2.89 27.16
N LYS A 164 -0.31 -2.50 25.87
CA LYS A 164 -0.57 -1.11 25.45
C LYS A 164 -1.95 -0.60 25.86
N ARG A 165 -2.96 -1.47 25.81
CA ARG A 165 -4.36 -1.13 26.10
C ARG A 165 -4.74 -1.32 27.56
N GLY A 166 -3.86 -1.90 28.38
CA GLY A 166 -4.17 -2.26 29.76
C GLY A 166 -5.37 -3.20 29.88
N LYS A 167 -5.49 -4.17 28.96
CA LYS A 167 -6.62 -5.13 28.94
C LYS A 167 -6.16 -6.50 28.47
N ILE A 168 -6.62 -7.57 29.12
CA ILE A 168 -6.35 -8.96 28.73
C ILE A 168 -7.57 -9.49 27.94
N PRO A 169 -7.42 -9.80 26.64
CA PRO A 169 -8.53 -10.30 25.82
C PRO A 169 -8.91 -11.75 26.19
N PRO A 170 -10.18 -12.14 25.97
CA PRO A 170 -10.64 -13.50 26.24
C PRO A 170 -10.03 -14.52 25.29
N SER A 171 -9.70 -15.71 25.82
CA SER A 171 -9.49 -16.91 25.01
C SER A 171 -10.84 -17.51 24.63
N LEU A 172 -11.04 -17.76 23.33
CA LEU A 172 -12.29 -18.31 22.82
C LEU A 172 -12.30 -19.85 22.92
N ASN A 173 -13.49 -20.43 22.75
CA ASN A 173 -13.69 -21.89 22.70
C ASN A 173 -13.26 -22.66 23.97
N PHE A 174 -13.15 -21.98 25.11
CA PHE A 174 -12.91 -22.61 26.41
C PHE A 174 -14.23 -22.79 27.18
N GLN A 175 -14.56 -24.04 27.51
CA GLN A 175 -15.78 -24.38 28.26
C GLN A 175 -15.47 -25.04 29.59
N ARG A 176 -14.56 -26.04 29.59
CA ARG A 176 -14.12 -26.77 30.78
C ARG A 176 -12.61 -27.00 30.71
N PRO A 177 -11.89 -26.96 31.86
CA PRO A 177 -10.45 -27.22 31.90
C PRO A 177 -10.14 -28.67 31.49
N ASN A 178 -8.93 -28.90 30.99
CA ASN A 178 -8.44 -30.24 30.72
C ASN A 178 -8.16 -30.94 32.07
N PRO A 179 -8.76 -32.10 32.37
CA PRO A 179 -8.56 -32.77 33.66
C PRO A 179 -7.11 -33.23 33.91
N LYS A 180 -6.27 -33.26 32.88
CA LYS A 180 -4.82 -33.53 33.02
C LYS A 180 -4.00 -32.31 33.46
N ILE A 181 -4.65 -31.17 33.67
CA ILE A 181 -4.01 -29.93 34.10
C ILE A 181 -4.62 -29.54 35.45
N ASP A 182 -3.81 -29.58 36.50
CA ASP A 182 -4.22 -29.11 37.82
C ASP A 182 -4.07 -27.60 37.92
N PHE A 183 -5.08 -26.87 37.43
CA PHE A 183 -5.07 -25.41 37.51
C PHE A 183 -5.15 -24.90 38.95
N ALA A 184 -5.77 -25.65 39.87
CA ALA A 184 -5.92 -25.22 41.26
C ALA A 184 -4.57 -25.17 42.00
N ALA A 185 -3.68 -26.13 41.72
CA ALA A 185 -2.32 -26.14 42.24
C ALA A 185 -1.32 -25.32 41.39
N SER A 186 -1.72 -24.83 40.21
CA SER A 186 -0.84 -24.05 39.33
C SER A 186 -0.88 -22.54 39.63
N PRO A 187 0.15 -21.77 39.24
CA PRO A 187 0.11 -20.31 39.22
C PRO A 187 -0.97 -19.72 38.30
N PHE A 188 -1.56 -20.52 37.41
CA PHE A 188 -2.26 -20.06 36.21
C PHE A 188 -3.79 -20.25 36.27
N PHE A 189 -4.52 -19.37 35.58
CA PHE A 189 -5.94 -19.56 35.27
C PHE A 189 -6.26 -19.13 33.83
N VAL A 190 -7.21 -19.78 33.17
CA VAL A 190 -7.58 -19.44 31.79
C VAL A 190 -8.44 -18.20 31.75
N ASN A 191 -8.02 -17.18 30.98
CA ASN A 191 -8.80 -15.96 30.82
C ASN A 191 -9.91 -16.13 29.76
N THR A 192 -11.17 -16.07 30.19
CA THR A 192 -12.35 -16.29 29.32
C THR A 192 -13.16 -15.02 29.04
N GLN A 193 -12.81 -13.90 29.67
CA GLN A 193 -13.49 -12.61 29.54
C GLN A 193 -12.48 -11.50 29.28
N CYS A 194 -12.92 -10.38 28.69
CA CYS A 194 -12.05 -9.20 28.59
C CYS A 194 -11.86 -8.61 29.98
N ARG A 195 -10.63 -8.62 30.49
CA ARG A 195 -10.31 -8.12 31.83
C ARG A 195 -9.55 -6.81 31.74
N ASP A 196 -9.93 -5.85 32.57
CA ASP A 196 -9.11 -4.67 32.80
C ASP A 196 -7.83 -5.07 33.52
N TRP A 197 -6.73 -4.49 33.08
CA TRP A 197 -5.41 -4.69 33.64
C TRP A 197 -4.88 -3.30 33.95
N PRO A 198 -5.26 -2.68 35.09
CA PRO A 198 -4.86 -1.30 35.41
C PRO A 198 -3.34 -1.18 35.62
N ALA A 199 -2.83 0.05 35.55
CA ALA A 199 -1.42 0.30 35.84
C ALA A 199 -1.23 0.25 37.37
N GLY A 200 -0.10 -0.29 37.82
CA GLY A 200 0.28 -0.32 39.23
C GLY A 200 1.60 0.40 39.48
N ASP A 201 2.16 0.22 40.67
CA ASP A 201 3.47 0.80 41.04
C ASP A 201 4.64 0.22 40.23
N ARG A 202 4.44 -0.96 39.62
CA ARG A 202 5.38 -1.61 38.72
C ARG A 202 4.80 -1.70 37.30
N PRO A 203 5.65 -1.63 36.26
CA PRO A 203 5.23 -1.87 34.89
C PRO A 203 4.58 -3.24 34.73
N ARG A 204 3.52 -3.31 33.93
CA ARG A 204 2.89 -4.60 33.58
C ARG A 204 3.87 -5.47 32.80
N LEU A 205 4.05 -6.71 33.24
CA LEU A 205 4.80 -7.73 32.51
C LEU A 205 3.90 -8.86 32.00
N ALA A 206 4.18 -9.27 30.77
CA ALA A 206 3.59 -10.43 30.12
C ALA A 206 4.67 -11.33 29.53
N ALA A 207 4.34 -12.58 29.23
CA ALA A 207 5.23 -13.45 28.47
C ALA A 207 4.53 -14.11 27.28
N VAL A 208 5.32 -14.53 26.30
CA VAL A 208 4.86 -15.22 25.09
C VAL A 208 5.64 -16.52 24.94
N ASN A 209 4.92 -17.64 24.84
CA ASN A 209 5.49 -18.95 24.60
C ASN A 209 5.20 -19.43 23.17
N SER A 210 6.23 -19.88 22.45
CA SER A 210 6.08 -20.42 21.09
C SER A 210 6.93 -21.66 20.91
N LEU A 211 6.27 -22.76 20.54
CA LEU A 211 6.88 -24.08 20.40
C LEU A 211 6.85 -24.52 18.93
N GLY A 212 7.98 -25.00 18.43
CA GLY A 212 8.10 -25.60 17.10
C GLY A 212 7.93 -27.11 17.16
N LEU A 213 7.35 -27.71 16.11
CA LEU A 213 7.13 -29.16 16.03
C LEU A 213 8.43 -29.98 16.25
N GLY A 214 9.59 -29.44 15.84
CA GLY A 214 10.89 -30.05 16.04
C GLY A 214 11.49 -29.91 17.45
N GLY A 215 10.72 -29.42 18.43
CA GLY A 215 11.19 -29.21 19.81
C GLY A 215 11.96 -27.91 20.03
N THR A 216 11.87 -26.95 19.10
CA THR A 216 12.46 -25.60 19.31
C THR A 216 11.52 -24.78 20.16
N ASN A 217 11.98 -24.29 21.30
CA ASN A 217 11.18 -23.51 22.24
C ASN A 217 11.68 -22.07 22.26
N ALA A 218 10.76 -21.11 22.19
CA ALA A 218 11.06 -19.69 22.32
C ALA A 218 10.14 -19.05 23.37
N PHE A 219 10.74 -18.34 24.32
CA PHE A 219 10.02 -17.60 25.36
C PHE A 219 10.47 -16.14 25.38
N VAL A 220 9.52 -15.22 25.43
CA VAL A 220 9.78 -13.76 25.38
C VAL A 220 9.03 -13.08 26.51
N VAL A 221 9.73 -12.24 27.28
CA VAL A 221 9.15 -11.37 28.32
C VAL A 221 8.96 -9.97 27.76
N LEU A 222 7.75 -9.45 27.90
CA LEU A 222 7.33 -8.14 27.42
C LEU A 222 6.92 -7.25 28.60
N GLU A 223 7.30 -5.98 28.51
CA GLU A 223 6.87 -4.92 29.41
C GLU A 223 5.98 -3.92 28.67
N GLU A 224 5.05 -3.30 29.40
CA GLU A 224 4.28 -2.18 28.87
C GLU A 224 5.19 -1.01 28.43
N PRO A 225 4.77 -0.21 27.43
CA PRO A 225 5.63 0.86 26.93
C PRO A 225 5.77 1.98 27.97
N PRO A 226 6.90 2.71 27.98
CA PRO A 226 7.09 3.84 28.90
C PRO A 226 5.95 4.85 28.84
N ALA A 227 5.62 5.42 30.00
CA ALA A 227 4.64 6.49 30.09
C ALA A 227 5.03 7.64 29.14
N ALA A 228 4.09 8.04 28.31
CA ALA A 228 4.34 9.11 27.35
C ALA A 228 4.31 10.45 28.11
N ALA A 229 5.46 11.11 28.29
CA ALA A 229 5.53 12.42 28.97
C ALA A 229 4.43 13.38 28.45
N GLU A 230 3.70 14.07 29.31
CA GLU A 230 2.68 15.01 28.82
C GLU A 230 3.36 16.16 28.08
N LYS A 231 3.26 16.16 26.74
CA LYS A 231 3.69 17.30 25.92
C LYS A 231 2.45 18.14 25.65
N THR A 232 2.18 19.11 26.52
CA THR A 232 1.13 20.10 26.32
C THR A 232 1.51 21.02 25.16
N ALA A 233 1.19 20.62 23.94
CA ALA A 233 1.30 21.51 22.82
C ALA A 233 0.06 22.42 22.76
N LYS A 234 0.28 23.74 22.85
CA LYS A 234 -0.77 24.72 22.55
C LYS A 234 -1.33 24.43 21.15
N SER A 235 -2.66 24.45 21.02
CA SER A 235 -3.38 24.19 19.76
C SER A 235 -2.95 25.20 18.69
N HIS A 236 -2.44 24.71 17.57
CA HIS A 236 -2.08 25.49 16.38
C HIS A 236 -2.68 24.83 15.15
N PHE A 237 -2.83 25.61 14.07
CA PHE A 237 -3.08 25.05 12.74
C PHE A 237 -1.99 24.02 12.40
N GLY A 238 -2.41 22.85 11.91
CA GLY A 238 -1.52 21.83 11.37
C GLY A 238 -1.71 21.69 9.86
N LEU A 239 -0.64 21.31 9.16
CA LEU A 239 -0.72 20.87 7.77
C LEU A 239 -0.87 19.34 7.77
N PHE A 240 -1.99 18.85 7.25
CA PHE A 240 -2.23 17.42 7.07
C PHE A 240 -1.99 17.03 5.63
N THR A 241 -1.25 15.95 5.40
CA THR A 241 -0.92 15.46 4.05
C THR A 241 -1.29 14.01 3.85
N LEU A 242 -1.75 13.67 2.65
CA LEU A 242 -1.82 12.29 2.17
C LEU A 242 -1.13 12.18 0.83
N SER A 243 -0.64 10.98 0.52
CA SER A 243 -0.19 10.69 -0.83
C SER A 243 -0.39 9.23 -1.21
N ALA A 244 -0.48 8.99 -2.50
CA ALA A 244 -0.58 7.65 -3.06
C ALA A 244 0.08 7.53 -4.45
N ARG A 245 0.27 6.29 -4.90
CA ARG A 245 0.80 6.03 -6.25
C ARG A 245 -0.22 6.30 -7.35
N THR A 246 -1.51 6.23 -7.02
CA THR A 246 -2.65 6.37 -7.94
C THR A 246 -3.78 7.13 -7.26
N ASP A 247 -4.69 7.70 -8.06
CA ASP A 247 -5.86 8.44 -7.55
C ASP A 247 -6.83 7.54 -6.81
N ALA A 248 -7.01 6.30 -7.29
CA ALA A 248 -7.82 5.29 -6.62
C ALA A 248 -7.28 4.99 -5.21
N ALA A 249 -5.97 4.85 -5.06
CA ALA A 249 -5.35 4.65 -3.75
C ALA A 249 -5.45 5.91 -2.86
N LEU A 250 -5.37 7.13 -3.42
CA LEU A 250 -5.59 8.35 -2.62
C LEU A 250 -7.02 8.42 -2.10
N ARG A 251 -8.03 8.17 -2.94
CA ARG A 251 -9.45 8.14 -2.54
C ARG A 251 -9.71 7.10 -1.45
N ALA A 252 -9.21 5.88 -1.62
CA ALA A 252 -9.31 4.85 -0.59
C ALA A 252 -8.59 5.23 0.72
N SER A 253 -7.52 6.03 0.65
CA SER A 253 -6.82 6.54 1.83
C SER A 253 -7.67 7.58 2.55
N ILE A 254 -8.29 8.49 1.81
CA ILE A 254 -9.21 9.51 2.32
C ILE A 254 -10.39 8.85 3.06
N GLU A 255 -11.04 7.86 2.47
CA GLU A 255 -12.15 7.12 3.09
C GLU A 255 -11.75 6.43 4.40
N ARG A 256 -10.55 5.80 4.43
CA ARG A 256 -10.02 5.17 5.65
C ARG A 256 -9.76 6.20 6.76
N HIS A 257 -9.24 7.38 6.41
CA HIS A 257 -9.02 8.45 7.38
C HIS A 257 -10.33 9.05 7.88
N LEU A 258 -11.33 9.26 7.02
CA LEU A 258 -12.67 9.70 7.41
C LEU A 258 -13.32 8.74 8.43
N THR A 259 -13.15 7.44 8.21
CA THR A 259 -13.64 6.38 9.11
C THR A 259 -12.86 6.34 10.42
N SER A 260 -11.54 6.56 10.40
CA SER A 260 -10.70 6.56 11.60
C SER A 260 -11.00 7.77 12.50
N LEU A 261 -11.12 8.96 11.90
CA LEU A 261 -11.29 10.22 12.64
C LEU A 261 -12.60 10.30 13.43
N SER A 262 -13.61 9.48 13.14
CA SER A 262 -14.88 9.50 13.90
C SER A 262 -14.78 8.80 15.25
N ARG A 263 -13.75 7.98 15.46
CA ARG A 263 -13.56 7.16 16.68
C ARG A 263 -12.31 7.54 17.46
N ASP A 264 -11.49 8.43 16.92
CA ASP A 264 -10.13 8.67 17.38
C ASP A 264 -10.04 9.87 18.32
N GLN A 265 -9.50 9.65 19.51
CA GLN A 265 -9.22 10.68 20.51
C GLN A 265 -7.83 11.31 20.34
N THR A 266 -6.98 10.81 19.44
CA THR A 266 -5.62 11.29 19.21
C THR A 266 -5.57 12.79 18.90
N PRO A 267 -4.67 13.59 19.50
CA PRO A 267 -4.56 15.02 19.22
C PRO A 267 -4.29 15.31 17.73
N LEU A 268 -5.01 16.31 17.16
CA LEU A 268 -4.83 16.72 15.76
C LEU A 268 -3.37 17.00 15.37
N PRO A 269 -2.55 17.66 16.21
CA PRO A 269 -1.18 17.96 15.79
C PRO A 269 -0.29 16.72 15.61
N ASP A 270 -0.52 15.66 16.39
CA ASP A 270 0.20 14.40 16.24
C ASP A 270 -0.24 13.66 14.96
N ILE A 271 -1.52 13.81 14.58
CA ILE A 271 -2.05 13.34 13.29
C ILE A 271 -1.33 14.07 12.14
N CYS A 272 -1.26 15.39 12.17
CA CYS A 272 -0.56 16.19 11.16
C CYS A 272 0.95 15.84 11.08
N PHE A 273 1.62 15.75 12.23
CA PHE A 273 3.03 15.34 12.30
C PHE A 273 3.27 13.95 11.71
N THR A 274 2.44 12.98 12.07
CA THR A 274 2.56 11.62 11.53
C THR A 274 2.29 11.60 10.02
N SER A 275 1.35 12.42 9.54
CA SER A 275 1.01 12.50 8.12
C SER A 275 2.13 13.09 7.26
N THR A 276 3.00 13.92 7.83
CA THR A 276 4.10 14.63 7.16
C THR A 276 5.46 13.96 7.38
N SER A 277 5.87 13.63 8.61
CA SER A 277 7.19 13.02 8.90
C SER A 277 7.14 11.50 9.18
N GLY A 278 5.96 10.89 9.20
CA GLY A 278 5.75 9.47 9.51
C GLY A 278 5.35 8.61 8.31
N ARG A 279 5.38 9.18 7.10
CA ARG A 279 4.86 8.55 5.88
C ARG A 279 5.80 8.81 4.69
N THR A 280 5.79 7.88 3.75
CA THR A 280 6.39 8.10 2.43
C THR A 280 5.49 9.01 1.60
N HIS A 281 6.09 9.94 0.85
CA HIS A 281 5.36 10.84 -0.05
C HIS A 281 5.42 10.34 -1.50
N PHE A 282 4.25 10.03 -2.06
CA PHE A 282 4.08 9.59 -3.44
C PHE A 282 3.61 10.75 -4.34
N PRO A 283 3.56 10.57 -5.68
CA PRO A 283 3.27 11.67 -6.60
C PRO A 283 1.82 12.15 -6.63
N VAL A 284 0.83 11.33 -6.23
CA VAL A 284 -0.57 11.81 -6.09
C VAL A 284 -0.73 12.31 -4.67
N ARG A 285 -0.97 13.60 -4.48
CA ARG A 285 -0.82 14.29 -3.20
C ARG A 285 -2.09 15.04 -2.81
N PHE A 286 -2.37 15.08 -1.52
CA PHE A 286 -3.41 15.87 -0.88
C PHE A 286 -2.80 16.63 0.29
N ALA A 287 -3.24 17.87 0.49
CA ALA A 287 -2.86 18.69 1.62
C ALA A 287 -4.03 19.55 2.10
N ALA A 288 -4.13 19.75 3.41
CA ALA A 288 -5.10 20.65 4.00
C ALA A 288 -4.55 21.30 5.27
N VAL A 289 -4.72 22.63 5.38
CA VAL A 289 -4.45 23.38 6.60
C VAL A 289 -5.67 23.31 7.51
N VAL A 290 -5.50 22.80 8.72
CA VAL A 290 -6.61 22.45 9.62
C VAL A 290 -6.30 22.88 11.05
N GLY A 291 -7.27 23.55 11.68
CA GLY A 291 -7.23 23.93 13.10
C GLY A 291 -8.07 23.01 14.00
N SER A 292 -8.89 22.13 13.42
CA SER A 292 -9.68 21.14 14.16
C SER A 292 -9.89 19.84 13.38
N LYS A 293 -10.27 18.77 14.06
CA LYS A 293 -10.60 17.48 13.42
C LYS A 293 -11.82 17.63 12.50
N GLU A 294 -12.76 18.49 12.84
CA GLU A 294 -13.96 18.79 12.03
C GLU A 294 -13.57 19.49 10.73
N GLN A 295 -12.61 20.42 10.77
CA GLN A 295 -12.05 21.03 9.56
C GLN A 295 -11.35 19.99 8.69
N LEU A 296 -10.57 19.08 9.29
CA LEU A 296 -9.93 17.98 8.55
C LEU A 296 -10.94 17.04 7.89
N ARG A 297 -12.00 16.64 8.61
CA ARG A 297 -13.08 15.81 8.04
C ARG A 297 -13.74 16.49 6.84
N ARG A 298 -14.03 17.79 6.94
CA ARG A 298 -14.60 18.57 5.81
C ARG A 298 -13.67 18.64 4.62
N ALA A 299 -12.38 18.90 4.83
CA ALA A 299 -11.38 18.96 3.76
C ALA A 299 -11.25 17.61 3.03
N LEU A 300 -11.19 16.50 3.78
CA LEU A 300 -11.15 15.14 3.23
C LEU A 300 -12.43 14.80 2.44
N ALA A 301 -13.60 15.17 2.95
CA ALA A 301 -14.87 14.92 2.26
C ALA A 301 -14.99 15.72 0.95
N ALA A 302 -14.52 16.97 0.92
CA ALA A 302 -14.52 17.80 -0.28
C ALA A 302 -13.65 17.22 -1.40
N GLU A 303 -12.46 16.71 -1.07
CA GLU A 303 -11.57 16.09 -2.06
C GLU A 303 -12.17 14.80 -2.64
N SER A 304 -12.90 14.03 -1.83
CA SER A 304 -13.56 12.80 -2.29
C SER A 304 -14.64 13.05 -3.36
N GLY A 305 -15.20 14.27 -3.43
CA GLY A 305 -16.19 14.66 -4.43
C GLY A 305 -15.61 15.21 -5.73
N ASN A 306 -14.35 15.65 -5.73
CA ASN A 306 -13.69 16.21 -6.91
C ASN A 306 -13.04 15.10 -7.74
N GLY A 307 -13.73 14.68 -8.80
CA GLY A 307 -13.29 13.61 -9.72
C GLY A 307 -12.08 13.97 -10.61
N ALA A 308 -11.59 15.20 -10.57
CA ALA A 308 -10.51 15.69 -11.43
C ALA A 308 -9.21 15.88 -10.64
N THR A 309 -8.22 15.04 -10.94
CA THR A 309 -6.83 15.35 -10.63
C THR A 309 -6.34 16.47 -11.54
N PRO A 310 -5.56 17.43 -11.03
CA PRO A 310 -4.78 18.31 -11.90
C PRO A 310 -3.94 17.46 -12.84
N GLU A 311 -3.92 17.79 -14.14
CA GLU A 311 -2.97 17.18 -15.07
C GLU A 311 -1.56 17.28 -14.50
N ARG A 312 -0.80 16.18 -14.58
CA ARG A 312 0.64 16.19 -14.32
C ARG A 312 1.30 16.96 -15.46
N VAL A 313 1.31 18.27 -15.33
CA VAL A 313 2.17 19.15 -16.13
C VAL A 313 3.62 18.84 -15.74
N GLY A 314 4.52 18.84 -16.71
CA GLY A 314 5.92 18.36 -16.63
C GLY A 314 6.80 19.07 -15.60
N GLU A 315 8.06 19.35 -15.95
CA GLU A 315 9.00 20.01 -15.04
C GLU A 315 8.47 21.41 -14.66
N ARG A 316 8.07 21.58 -13.40
CA ARG A 316 7.53 22.84 -12.88
C ARG A 316 8.67 23.69 -12.34
N ARG A 317 8.60 24.99 -12.60
CA ARG A 317 9.52 25.98 -12.06
C ARG A 317 8.81 26.99 -11.18
N LEU A 318 9.42 27.26 -10.04
CA LEU A 318 8.94 28.16 -9.00
C LEU A 318 9.63 29.53 -9.09
N ALA A 319 8.83 30.57 -9.17
CA ALA A 319 9.27 31.96 -9.18
C ALA A 319 8.97 32.65 -7.86
N PHE A 320 9.96 33.30 -7.25
CA PHE A 320 9.74 34.19 -6.11
C PHE A 320 9.60 35.63 -6.59
N LEU A 321 8.51 36.29 -6.18
CA LEU A 321 8.19 37.68 -6.52
C LEU A 321 8.31 38.56 -5.27
N PHE A 322 9.26 39.49 -5.26
CA PHE A 322 9.55 40.33 -4.10
C PHE A 322 8.80 41.66 -4.19
N SER A 323 7.82 41.86 -3.30
CA SER A 323 6.98 43.07 -3.26
C SER A 323 7.77 44.36 -3.03
N GLY A 324 7.30 45.46 -3.61
CA GLY A 324 7.89 46.79 -3.45
C GLY A 324 7.29 47.60 -2.29
N GLN A 325 7.76 48.83 -2.15
CA GLN A 325 7.23 49.81 -1.20
C GLN A 325 5.74 50.13 -1.50
N ALA A 326 5.00 50.56 -0.49
CA ALA A 326 3.54 50.69 -0.42
C ALA A 326 2.77 49.37 -0.17
N SER A 327 3.48 48.26 0.06
CA SER A 327 2.89 46.99 0.52
C SER A 327 2.94 46.82 2.04
N GLN A 328 3.75 47.63 2.74
CA GLN A 328 3.96 47.55 4.17
C GLN A 328 2.69 47.85 4.98
N TYR A 329 2.63 47.30 6.17
CA TYR A 329 1.70 47.69 7.22
C TYR A 329 2.31 47.33 8.57
N ALA A 330 1.92 48.05 9.63
CA ALA A 330 2.35 47.74 10.98
C ALA A 330 2.05 46.27 11.34
N ARG A 331 2.97 45.61 12.02
CA ARG A 331 2.86 44.20 12.45
C ARG A 331 2.88 43.15 11.34
N MET A 332 3.29 43.50 10.12
CA MET A 332 3.50 42.50 9.09
C MET A 332 4.58 41.48 9.52
N GLY A 333 4.27 40.19 9.44
CA GLY A 333 5.17 39.11 9.86
C GLY A 333 5.24 38.87 11.38
N ALA A 334 4.46 39.60 12.19
CA ALA A 334 4.55 39.49 13.65
C ALA A 334 4.08 38.13 14.20
N ASP A 335 3.13 37.47 13.54
CA ASP A 335 2.69 36.13 13.93
C ASP A 335 3.78 35.10 13.59
N LEU A 336 4.43 35.24 12.43
CA LEU A 336 5.59 34.41 12.07
C LEU A 336 6.78 34.64 13.00
N TYR A 337 7.10 35.89 13.35
CA TYR A 337 8.17 36.22 14.30
C TYR A 337 7.99 35.52 15.65
N ARG A 338 6.76 35.48 16.17
CA ARG A 338 6.47 34.79 17.44
C ARG A 338 6.59 33.27 17.34
N ARG A 339 6.20 32.67 16.20
CA ARG A 339 6.01 31.22 16.09
C ARG A 339 7.09 30.46 15.34
N GLN A 340 7.83 31.12 14.45
CA GLN A 340 8.82 30.52 13.56
C GLN A 340 10.23 30.99 13.94
N PRO A 341 11.04 30.15 14.61
CA PRO A 341 12.38 30.53 15.05
C PRO A 341 13.29 30.99 13.91
N VAL A 342 13.22 30.34 12.74
CA VAL A 342 14.04 30.69 11.55
C VAL A 342 13.70 32.09 11.04
N PHE A 343 12.41 32.41 10.93
CA PHE A 343 11.96 33.73 10.50
C PHE A 343 12.42 34.81 11.49
N ARG A 344 12.22 34.57 12.79
CA ARG A 344 12.65 35.48 13.85
C ARG A 344 14.13 35.77 13.80
N GLN A 345 14.95 34.72 13.74
CA GLN A 345 16.40 34.85 13.72
C GLN A 345 16.89 35.72 12.56
N GLU A 346 16.31 35.56 11.37
CA GLU A 346 16.72 36.35 10.22
C GLU A 346 16.27 37.81 10.31
N VAL A 347 15.07 38.08 10.84
CA VAL A 347 14.59 39.44 11.14
C VAL A 347 15.47 40.12 12.19
N ASP A 348 15.82 39.40 13.27
CA ASP A 348 16.70 39.91 14.33
C ASP A 348 18.07 40.28 13.76
N ARG A 349 18.66 39.43 12.92
CA ARG A 349 19.92 39.73 12.21
C ARG A 349 19.83 40.98 11.34
N CYS A 350 18.70 41.17 10.62
CA CYS A 350 18.50 42.39 9.84
C CYS A 350 18.47 43.62 10.75
N ALA A 351 17.75 43.55 11.87
CA ALA A 351 17.66 44.65 12.84
C ALA A 351 19.02 44.95 13.50
N GLU A 352 19.82 43.94 13.81
CA GLU A 352 21.19 44.08 14.32
C GLU A 352 22.10 44.81 13.32
N ILE A 353 22.01 44.47 12.03
CA ILE A 353 22.80 45.14 10.97
C ILE A 353 22.38 46.60 10.80
N VAL A 354 21.08 46.90 10.89
CA VAL A 354 20.57 48.27 10.89
C VAL A 354 21.10 49.06 12.09
N GLY A 355 21.12 48.43 13.27
CA GLY A 355 21.66 49.00 14.51
C GLY A 355 21.06 50.36 14.83
N ASN A 356 21.90 51.30 15.26
CA ASN A 356 21.49 52.64 15.70
C ASN A 356 21.37 53.66 14.55
N ARG A 357 21.28 53.20 13.28
CA ARG A 357 21.13 54.10 12.12
C ARG A 357 19.73 54.70 12.00
N LEU A 358 18.77 54.19 12.77
CA LEU A 358 17.40 54.68 12.87
C LEU A 358 17.17 55.30 14.25
N GLY A 359 16.19 56.21 14.35
CA GLY A 359 15.84 56.87 15.61
C GLY A 359 15.19 55.95 16.65
N GLN A 360 14.62 54.82 16.21
CA GLN A 360 14.07 53.75 17.02
C GLN A 360 14.52 52.39 16.46
N PRO A 361 14.62 51.33 17.29
CA PRO A 361 14.94 50.00 16.81
C PRO A 361 13.94 49.50 15.75
N LEU A 362 14.45 48.87 14.68
CA LEU A 362 13.62 48.41 13.56
C LEU A 362 12.52 47.44 14.02
N THR A 363 12.85 46.53 14.94
CA THR A 363 11.91 45.54 15.48
C THR A 363 10.76 46.19 16.24
N ASP A 364 11.01 47.28 16.96
CA ASP A 364 9.99 47.96 17.76
C ASP A 364 8.97 48.64 16.86
N VAL A 365 9.43 49.28 15.77
CA VAL A 365 8.55 49.89 14.76
C VAL A 365 7.80 48.82 13.95
N LEU A 366 8.45 47.71 13.61
CA LEU A 366 7.84 46.63 12.81
C LEU A 366 6.81 45.81 13.61
N LEU A 367 7.11 45.47 14.85
CA LEU A 367 6.36 44.51 15.68
C LEU A 367 5.51 45.16 16.77
N GLY A 368 5.67 46.47 16.99
CA GLY A 368 4.98 47.24 18.01
C GLY A 368 3.46 47.19 17.92
N ASP A 369 2.79 47.38 19.06
CA ASP A 369 1.32 47.37 19.16
C ASP A 369 0.67 48.71 18.78
N ASP A 370 1.48 49.75 18.52
CA ASP A 370 0.99 51.07 18.14
C ASP A 370 0.53 51.04 16.68
N ALA A 371 -0.74 50.65 16.49
CA ALA A 371 -1.36 50.49 15.17
C ALA A 371 -1.36 51.77 14.32
N ASP A 372 -1.11 52.92 14.95
CA ASP A 372 -1.00 54.25 14.35
C ASP A 372 0.46 54.72 14.18
N SER A 373 1.46 53.84 14.29
CA SER A 373 2.87 54.22 14.10
C SER A 373 3.14 54.69 12.66
N ILE A 374 3.03 56.00 12.45
CA ILE A 374 3.36 56.72 11.20
C ILE A 374 4.80 56.40 10.74
N LEU A 375 5.68 55.97 11.67
CA LEU A 375 7.07 55.66 11.38
C LEU A 375 7.25 54.52 10.38
N ILE A 376 6.36 53.51 10.33
CA ILE A 376 6.51 52.41 9.36
C ILE A 376 6.34 52.88 7.90
N ASP A 377 5.66 54.01 7.69
CA ASP A 377 5.45 54.66 6.39
C ASP A 377 6.53 55.70 6.05
N GLU A 378 7.44 55.97 6.99
CA GLU A 378 8.64 56.75 6.70
C GLU A 378 9.66 55.88 5.95
N THR A 379 10.13 56.37 4.80
CA THR A 379 11.04 55.66 3.88
C THR A 379 12.23 55.00 4.59
N ALA A 380 12.81 55.69 5.59
CA ALA A 380 13.93 55.20 6.39
C ALA A 380 13.61 53.90 7.15
N TYR A 381 12.36 53.68 7.56
CA TYR A 381 11.90 52.44 8.20
C TYR A 381 11.24 51.48 7.21
N THR A 382 10.43 52.00 6.26
CA THR A 382 9.68 51.16 5.31
C THR A 382 10.58 50.21 4.54
N GLN A 383 11.69 50.69 3.99
CA GLN A 383 12.56 49.86 3.14
C GLN A 383 13.27 48.78 3.94
N PRO A 384 13.99 49.08 5.05
CA PRO A 384 14.58 48.04 5.89
C PRO A 384 13.56 47.06 6.48
N ALA A 385 12.38 47.54 6.91
CA ALA A 385 11.34 46.68 7.46
C ALA A 385 10.80 45.69 6.43
N LEU A 386 10.50 46.16 5.22
CA LEU A 386 10.02 45.32 4.13
C LEU A 386 11.07 44.26 3.74
N PHE A 387 12.35 44.67 3.62
CA PHE A 387 13.43 43.74 3.35
C PHE A 387 13.61 42.70 4.46
N ALA A 388 13.58 43.10 5.73
CA ALA A 388 13.72 42.18 6.86
C ALA A 388 12.65 41.09 6.85
N VAL A 389 11.38 41.46 6.58
CA VAL A 389 10.28 40.50 6.42
C VAL A 389 10.52 39.58 5.23
N GLN A 390 10.94 40.13 4.07
CA GLN A 390 11.22 39.33 2.87
C GLN A 390 12.39 38.36 3.07
N ALA A 391 13.47 38.79 3.72
CA ALA A 391 14.60 37.96 4.09
C ALA A 391 14.18 36.84 5.05
N GLY A 392 13.39 37.16 6.08
CA GLY A 392 12.81 36.17 6.99
C GLY A 392 11.93 35.13 6.29
N LEU A 393 11.10 35.56 5.33
CA LEU A 393 10.29 34.64 4.50
C LEU A 393 11.17 33.74 3.63
N VAL A 394 12.21 34.29 2.99
CA VAL A 394 13.18 33.51 2.20
C VAL A 394 13.85 32.45 3.07
N ALA A 395 14.35 32.84 4.24
CA ALA A 395 15.00 31.92 5.18
C ALA A 395 14.03 30.81 5.61
N LEU A 396 12.77 31.15 5.91
CA LEU A 396 11.76 30.20 6.32
C LEU A 396 11.41 29.19 5.20
N TRP A 397 11.12 29.65 3.99
CA TRP A 397 10.85 28.76 2.84
C TRP A 397 12.03 27.83 2.54
N ARG A 398 13.26 28.38 2.55
CA ARG A 398 14.49 27.59 2.38
C ARG A 398 14.65 26.54 3.45
N SER A 399 14.32 26.85 4.70
CA SER A 399 14.40 25.88 5.80
C SER A 399 13.45 24.70 5.64
N TRP A 400 12.41 24.82 4.82
CA TRP A 400 11.49 23.75 4.46
C TRP A 400 11.85 23.07 3.13
N GLY A 401 13.00 23.39 2.54
CA GLY A 401 13.45 22.87 1.25
C GLY A 401 12.83 23.55 0.03
N VAL A 402 12.01 24.60 0.22
CA VAL A 402 11.39 25.34 -0.90
C VAL A 402 12.32 26.45 -1.37
N VAL A 403 12.84 26.31 -2.57
CA VAL A 403 13.75 27.27 -3.22
C VAL A 403 13.19 27.69 -4.59
N PRO A 404 13.39 28.94 -5.02
CA PRO A 404 12.98 29.37 -6.35
C PRO A 404 14.00 28.95 -7.42
N ASP A 405 13.51 28.71 -8.63
CA ASP A 405 14.32 28.62 -9.84
C ASP A 405 14.62 30.01 -10.44
N VAL A 406 13.70 30.95 -10.22
CA VAL A 406 13.75 32.29 -10.79
C VAL A 406 13.24 33.31 -9.78
N VAL A 407 13.84 34.51 -9.74
CA VAL A 407 13.42 35.60 -8.87
C VAL A 407 13.19 36.89 -9.64
N LEU A 408 12.24 37.69 -9.17
CA LEU A 408 11.96 39.04 -9.67
C LEU A 408 11.57 39.92 -8.49
N GLY A 409 12.13 41.11 -8.41
CA GLY A 409 11.72 42.11 -7.41
C GLY A 409 11.05 43.30 -8.06
N HIS A 410 10.08 43.91 -7.37
CA HIS A 410 9.45 45.14 -7.80
C HIS A 410 10.03 46.31 -6.99
N SER A 411 10.68 47.26 -7.67
CA SER A 411 11.32 48.40 -7.02
C SER A 411 12.24 47.94 -5.86
N VAL A 412 12.04 48.41 -4.64
CA VAL A 412 12.85 48.04 -3.47
C VAL A 412 12.92 46.52 -3.23
N GLY A 413 11.93 45.74 -3.70
CA GLY A 413 11.98 44.28 -3.66
C GLY A 413 13.14 43.67 -4.45
N GLU A 414 13.76 44.40 -5.40
CA GLU A 414 14.95 43.93 -6.13
C GLU A 414 16.15 43.70 -5.22
N PHE A 415 16.29 44.45 -4.12
CA PHE A 415 17.36 44.20 -3.15
C PHE A 415 17.18 42.82 -2.49
N ALA A 416 15.95 42.46 -2.14
CA ALA A 416 15.63 41.14 -1.59
C ALA A 416 15.72 40.03 -2.65
N ALA A 417 15.37 40.31 -3.91
CA ALA A 417 15.58 39.39 -5.02
C ALA A 417 17.08 39.12 -5.25
N ALA A 418 17.93 40.15 -5.22
CA ALA A 418 19.38 40.03 -5.31
C ALA A 418 19.97 39.24 -4.14
N TYR A 419 19.52 39.50 -2.90
CA TYR A 419 19.86 38.69 -1.72
C TYR A 419 19.46 37.21 -1.91
N CYS A 420 18.22 36.96 -2.35
CA CYS A 420 17.74 35.61 -2.61
C CYS A 420 18.56 34.92 -3.72
N ALA A 421 18.89 35.62 -4.80
CA ALA A 421 19.73 35.10 -5.87
C ALA A 421 21.19 34.85 -5.46
N GLY A 422 21.58 35.23 -4.24
CA GLY A 422 22.95 35.04 -3.73
C GLY A 422 23.95 36.07 -4.28
N VAL A 423 23.46 37.18 -4.82
CA VAL A 423 24.28 38.30 -5.32
C VAL A 423 24.93 39.04 -4.15
N TYR A 424 24.20 39.24 -3.06
CA TYR A 424 24.68 39.91 -1.87
C TYR A 424 24.55 39.03 -0.64
N THR A 425 25.47 39.20 0.30
CA THR A 425 25.28 38.77 1.69
C THR A 425 24.17 39.59 2.34
N LEU A 426 23.65 39.13 3.48
CA LEU A 426 22.60 39.84 4.21
C LEU A 426 23.10 41.24 4.63
N GLU A 427 24.33 41.31 5.13
CA GLU A 427 24.99 42.52 5.61
C GLU A 427 25.16 43.55 4.48
N GLN A 428 25.56 43.11 3.29
CA GLN A 428 25.68 43.98 2.11
C GLN A 428 24.32 44.50 1.64
N ALA A 429 23.31 43.62 1.54
CA ALA A 429 21.99 44.00 1.05
C ALA A 429 21.28 44.98 2.01
N VAL A 430 21.28 44.67 3.31
CA VAL A 430 20.72 45.57 4.34
C VAL A 430 21.50 46.89 4.39
N GLY A 431 22.84 46.84 4.35
CA GLY A 431 23.68 48.03 4.37
C GLY A 431 23.40 48.99 3.21
N LEU A 432 23.34 48.47 1.97
CA LEU A 432 22.97 49.27 0.79
C LEU A 432 21.58 49.86 0.93
N LEU A 433 20.63 49.05 1.39
CA LEU A 433 19.24 49.46 1.48
C LEU A 433 19.01 50.55 2.52
N VAL A 434 19.67 50.46 3.68
CA VAL A 434 19.59 51.48 4.73
C VAL A 434 20.13 52.82 4.24
N GLU A 435 21.26 52.83 3.53
CA GLU A 435 21.80 54.08 2.98
C GLU A 435 20.89 54.67 1.89
N ARG A 436 20.33 53.82 1.02
CA ARG A 436 19.32 54.25 0.05
C ARG A 436 18.12 54.89 0.73
N ALA A 437 17.59 54.23 1.76
CA ALA A 437 16.43 54.68 2.50
C ALA A 437 16.69 56.02 3.20
N ARG A 438 17.86 56.17 3.86
CA ARG A 438 18.29 57.40 4.53
C ARG A 438 18.44 58.57 3.56
N LEU A 439 19.10 58.35 2.42
CA LEU A 439 19.32 59.39 1.42
C LEU A 439 18.01 59.85 0.78
N MET A 440 17.10 58.92 0.48
CA MET A 440 15.78 59.26 -0.06
C MET A 440 14.86 59.92 0.96
N GLN A 441 14.95 59.53 2.24
CA GLN A 441 14.19 60.16 3.33
C GLN A 441 14.54 61.65 3.53
N ALA A 442 15.78 62.02 3.24
CA ALA A 442 16.29 63.38 3.42
C ALA A 442 15.88 64.34 2.29
N LEU A 443 15.21 63.86 1.25
CA LEU A 443 14.73 64.69 0.15
C LEU A 443 13.52 65.54 0.56
N PRO A 444 13.22 66.62 -0.18
CA PRO A 444 11.98 67.37 0.02
C PRO A 444 10.72 66.51 -0.21
N ARG A 445 9.67 66.75 0.57
CA ARG A 445 8.36 66.05 0.48
C ARG A 445 7.37 66.71 -0.48
N ASP A 446 7.87 67.46 -1.46
CA ASP A 446 7.10 68.16 -2.49
C ASP A 446 6.78 67.28 -3.71
N GLY A 447 7.27 66.05 -3.73
CA GLY A 447 6.92 65.04 -4.73
C GLY A 447 5.55 64.38 -4.51
N ALA A 448 5.04 63.75 -5.56
CA ALA A 448 3.87 62.87 -5.53
C ALA A 448 4.01 61.72 -6.54
N MET A 449 3.19 60.67 -6.36
CA MET A 449 3.05 59.57 -7.32
C MET A 449 1.57 59.26 -7.53
N ALA A 450 1.18 58.88 -8.75
CA ALA A 450 -0.18 58.48 -9.07
C ALA A 450 -0.20 57.27 -10.00
N ALA A 451 -1.09 56.31 -9.74
CA ALA A 451 -1.43 55.25 -10.69
C ALA A 451 -2.47 55.77 -11.68
N VAL A 452 -2.18 55.64 -12.97
CA VAL A 452 -3.04 56.00 -14.10
C VAL A 452 -3.47 54.71 -14.78
N PHE A 453 -4.77 54.49 -14.89
CA PHE A 453 -5.32 53.26 -15.47
C PHE A 453 -5.39 53.37 -17.00
N SER A 454 -4.21 53.48 -17.62
CA SER A 454 -3.99 53.64 -19.07
C SER A 454 -2.64 53.04 -19.47
N ASP A 455 -2.45 52.79 -20.76
CA ASP A 455 -1.20 52.30 -21.34
C ASP A 455 -0.05 53.32 -21.30
N GLN A 456 1.16 52.81 -21.52
CA GLN A 456 2.40 53.59 -21.53
C GLN A 456 2.40 54.70 -22.59
N GLU A 457 1.87 54.43 -23.79
CA GLU A 457 1.90 55.37 -24.92
C GLU A 457 1.08 56.62 -24.60
N THR A 458 -0.13 56.42 -24.11
CA THR A 458 -1.05 57.50 -23.71
C THR A 458 -0.46 58.37 -22.58
N VAL A 459 0.17 57.73 -21.59
CA VAL A 459 0.80 58.44 -20.47
C VAL A 459 2.05 59.20 -20.92
N THR A 460 2.88 58.59 -21.77
CA THR A 460 4.10 59.22 -22.31
C THR A 460 3.74 60.46 -23.11
N ALA A 461 2.78 60.36 -24.05
CA ALA A 461 2.32 61.49 -24.84
C ALA A 461 1.73 62.63 -23.95
N SER A 462 1.09 62.28 -22.84
CA SER A 462 0.56 63.27 -21.89
C SER A 462 1.66 63.98 -21.10
N ILE A 463 2.74 63.27 -20.74
CA ILE A 463 3.93 63.85 -20.09
C ILE A 463 4.67 64.77 -21.06
N GLU A 464 4.91 64.34 -22.29
CA GLU A 464 5.58 65.15 -23.34
C GLU A 464 4.83 66.45 -23.61
N GLN A 465 3.49 66.40 -23.66
CA GLN A 465 2.66 67.59 -23.86
C GLN A 465 2.64 68.55 -22.65
N LEU A 466 2.97 68.07 -21.45
CA LEU A 466 3.12 68.93 -20.28
C LEU A 466 4.47 69.66 -20.30
N ASP A 467 5.46 69.15 -21.04
CA ASP A 467 6.80 69.72 -21.24
C ASP A 467 7.50 70.09 -19.91
N ARG A 468 7.48 69.14 -18.96
CA ARG A 468 8.04 69.28 -17.61
C ARG A 468 9.12 68.23 -17.38
N ALA A 469 10.32 68.67 -16.99
CA ALA A 469 11.46 67.78 -16.76
C ALA A 469 11.49 67.11 -15.36
N ASP A 470 10.54 67.44 -14.49
CA ASP A 470 10.45 66.98 -13.10
C ASP A 470 9.33 65.96 -12.85
N ILE A 471 8.85 65.32 -13.93
CA ILE A 471 7.88 64.22 -13.91
C ILE A 471 8.29 63.12 -14.88
N ALA A 472 8.08 61.87 -14.48
CA ALA A 472 8.41 60.70 -15.28
C ALA A 472 7.44 59.54 -14.99
N ILE A 473 7.49 58.51 -15.84
CA ILE A 473 6.88 57.22 -15.54
C ILE A 473 7.77 56.50 -14.51
N ALA A 474 7.18 56.14 -13.37
CA ALA A 474 7.83 55.42 -12.29
C ALA A 474 7.71 53.89 -12.41
N ALA A 475 6.59 53.38 -12.95
CA ALA A 475 6.39 51.94 -13.08
C ALA A 475 5.39 51.61 -14.18
N LEU A 476 5.67 50.53 -14.89
CA LEU A 476 4.79 49.88 -15.85
C LEU A 476 4.28 48.59 -15.20
N ASN A 477 3.16 48.68 -14.46
CA ASN A 477 2.66 47.62 -13.58
C ASN A 477 1.71 46.64 -14.30
N GLY A 478 1.07 47.09 -15.38
CA GLY A 478 0.16 46.30 -16.19
C GLY A 478 -0.08 46.96 -17.54
N PRO A 479 -0.67 46.24 -18.53
CA PRO A 479 -0.95 46.82 -19.85
C PRO A 479 -1.82 48.09 -19.84
N GLN A 480 -2.62 48.28 -18.78
CA GLN A 480 -3.49 49.44 -18.54
C GLN A 480 -3.28 50.00 -17.12
N ASN A 481 -2.05 49.91 -16.59
CA ASN A 481 -1.71 50.36 -15.24
C ASN A 481 -0.29 50.92 -15.22
N THR A 482 -0.19 52.24 -15.38
CA THR A 482 1.06 53.00 -15.45
C THR A 482 1.14 53.95 -14.26
N VAL A 483 2.29 54.01 -13.58
CA VAL A 483 2.49 54.92 -12.45
C VAL A 483 3.35 56.09 -12.88
N ILE A 484 2.90 57.31 -12.61
CA ILE A 484 3.67 58.55 -12.79
C ILE A 484 4.21 59.04 -11.45
N SER A 485 5.36 59.70 -11.48
CA SER A 485 6.01 60.29 -10.31
C SER A 485 6.73 61.57 -10.67
N GLY A 486 6.68 62.57 -9.79
CA GLY A 486 7.34 63.85 -10.02
C GLY A 486 6.95 64.89 -8.99
N ALA A 487 7.18 66.17 -9.32
CA ALA A 487 6.70 67.28 -8.52
C ALA A 487 5.16 67.25 -8.39
N ARG A 488 4.65 67.56 -7.20
CA ARG A 488 3.23 67.40 -6.86
C ARG A 488 2.28 68.20 -7.75
N ASP A 489 2.68 69.39 -8.14
CA ASP A 489 1.93 70.26 -9.06
C ASP A 489 1.87 69.66 -10.47
N ALA A 490 2.96 69.10 -11.01
CA ALA A 490 2.97 68.37 -12.29
C ALA A 490 2.08 67.14 -12.26
N VAL A 491 2.17 66.32 -11.19
CA VAL A 491 1.32 65.12 -11.05
C VAL A 491 -0.14 65.52 -10.99
N THR A 492 -0.48 66.60 -10.27
CA THR A 492 -1.84 67.11 -10.15
C THR A 492 -2.35 67.65 -11.50
N ALA A 493 -1.51 68.33 -12.28
CA ALA A 493 -1.84 68.81 -13.61
C ALA A 493 -2.16 67.65 -14.58
N LEU A 494 -1.35 66.58 -14.58
CA LEU A 494 -1.63 65.38 -15.38
C LEU A 494 -2.89 64.66 -14.92
N MET A 495 -3.10 64.53 -13.61
CA MET A 495 -4.30 63.90 -13.07
C MET A 495 -5.57 64.65 -13.50
N GLY A 496 -5.57 65.99 -13.44
CA GLY A 496 -6.68 66.80 -13.93
C GLY A 496 -6.88 66.70 -15.45
N ARG A 497 -5.81 66.46 -16.21
CA ARG A 497 -5.89 66.17 -17.64
C ARG A 497 -6.51 64.81 -17.92
N PHE A 498 -6.08 63.76 -17.22
CA PHE A 498 -6.64 62.42 -17.36
C PHE A 498 -8.12 62.39 -16.98
N ASP A 499 -8.52 63.11 -15.94
CA ASP A 499 -9.93 63.26 -15.55
C ASP A 499 -10.78 63.86 -16.69
N ARG A 500 -10.29 64.91 -17.37
CA ARG A 500 -10.95 65.49 -18.56
C ARG A 500 -11.02 64.53 -19.75
N LEU A 501 -10.10 63.57 -19.84
CA LEU A 501 -10.09 62.52 -20.86
C LEU A 501 -10.91 61.28 -20.45
N GLY A 502 -11.53 61.29 -19.27
CA GLY A 502 -12.26 60.14 -18.73
C GLY A 502 -11.36 58.98 -18.29
N ILE A 503 -10.06 59.22 -18.14
CA ILE A 503 -9.08 58.23 -17.71
C ILE A 503 -8.99 58.28 -16.18
N ARG A 504 -9.28 57.16 -15.54
CA ARG A 504 -9.18 57.04 -14.08
C ARG A 504 -7.73 57.15 -13.65
N GLY A 505 -7.47 57.93 -12.60
CA GLY A 505 -6.21 57.91 -11.88
C GLY A 505 -6.43 57.89 -10.38
N GLN A 506 -5.39 57.49 -9.63
CA GLN A 506 -5.41 57.41 -8.17
C GLN A 506 -4.06 57.86 -7.61
N LEU A 507 -4.07 58.85 -6.72
CA LEU A 507 -2.88 59.26 -5.98
C LEU A 507 -2.41 58.13 -5.05
N LEU A 508 -1.11 57.86 -5.02
CA LEU A 508 -0.51 56.84 -4.17
C LEU A 508 -0.06 57.44 -2.83
N THR A 509 -0.29 56.72 -1.75
CA THR A 509 0.19 57.10 -0.41
C THR A 509 1.67 56.79 -0.30
N VAL A 510 2.50 57.77 -0.66
CA VAL A 510 3.97 57.70 -0.58
C VAL A 510 4.52 59.02 -0.05
N SER A 511 5.70 58.97 0.57
CA SER A 511 6.36 60.14 1.14
C SER A 511 7.07 61.01 0.10
N HIS A 512 7.55 60.41 -1.00
CA HIS A 512 8.36 61.05 -2.04
C HIS A 512 8.01 60.52 -3.44
N ALA A 513 8.47 61.22 -4.49
CA ALA A 513 8.34 60.80 -5.88
C ALA A 513 9.46 59.83 -6.30
N PHE A 514 9.37 58.56 -5.92
CA PHE A 514 10.35 57.54 -6.29
C PHE A 514 10.35 57.26 -7.81
N HIS A 515 11.49 56.85 -8.36
CA HIS A 515 11.67 56.59 -9.80
C HIS A 515 11.38 57.82 -10.67
N SER A 516 11.91 58.96 -10.20
CA SER A 516 11.71 60.26 -10.84
C SER A 516 13.02 61.06 -10.87
N PRO A 517 13.07 62.14 -11.69
CA PRO A 517 14.17 63.10 -11.67
C PRO A 517 14.42 63.73 -10.30
N LEU A 518 13.43 63.78 -9.40
CA LEU A 518 13.59 64.31 -8.04
C LEU A 518 14.50 63.45 -7.15
N MET A 519 14.83 62.23 -7.56
CA MET A 519 15.75 61.35 -6.82
C MET A 519 17.23 61.62 -7.13
N ARG A 520 17.57 62.44 -8.15
CA ARG A 520 18.96 62.60 -8.66
C ARG A 520 19.97 62.96 -7.57
N SER A 521 19.62 63.86 -6.64
CA SER A 521 20.51 64.28 -5.56
C SER A 521 20.84 63.14 -4.59
N ALA A 522 19.84 62.34 -4.21
CA ALA A 522 20.05 61.14 -3.38
C ALA A 522 20.83 60.06 -4.14
N VAL A 523 20.56 59.90 -5.44
CA VAL A 523 21.18 58.87 -6.29
C VAL A 523 22.67 59.11 -6.53
N ALA A 524 23.10 60.36 -6.66
CA ALA A 524 24.53 60.68 -6.81
C ALA A 524 25.35 60.19 -5.61
N GLU A 525 24.84 60.39 -4.39
CA GLU A 525 25.49 59.89 -3.18
C GLU A 525 25.37 58.37 -3.04
N PHE A 526 24.18 57.84 -3.31
CA PHE A 526 23.94 56.41 -3.25
C PHE A 526 24.85 55.63 -4.21
N GLY A 527 25.10 56.15 -5.41
CA GLY A 527 26.02 55.55 -6.38
C GLY A 527 27.44 55.42 -5.85
N ARG A 528 27.94 56.42 -5.10
CA ARG A 528 29.27 56.35 -4.45
C ARG A 528 29.34 55.24 -3.41
N ILE A 529 28.28 55.09 -2.62
CA ILE A 529 28.17 54.02 -1.61
C ILE A 529 28.08 52.66 -2.30
N ALA A 530 27.24 52.54 -3.33
CA ALA A 530 27.02 51.30 -4.07
C ALA A 530 28.29 50.81 -4.78
N ALA A 531 29.17 51.72 -5.22
CA ALA A 531 30.46 51.36 -5.82
C ALA A 531 31.40 50.62 -4.84
N GLY A 532 31.22 50.83 -3.54
CA GLY A 532 31.99 50.15 -2.49
C GLY A 532 31.50 48.73 -2.16
N VAL A 533 30.37 48.29 -2.72
CA VAL A 533 29.76 46.99 -2.40
C VAL A 533 29.84 46.05 -3.60
N GLN A 534 30.72 45.05 -3.50
CA GLN A 534 30.91 44.06 -4.56
C GLN A 534 29.88 42.92 -4.45
N GLY A 535 29.07 42.76 -5.50
CA GLY A 535 28.14 41.64 -5.65
C GLY A 535 28.77 40.42 -6.31
N GLN A 536 28.12 39.27 -6.15
CA GLN A 536 28.45 38.00 -6.81
C GLN A 536 27.53 37.76 -8.00
N THR A 537 27.97 36.92 -8.94
CA THR A 537 27.10 36.45 -10.02
C THR A 537 25.87 35.73 -9.44
N PRO A 538 24.65 36.02 -9.94
CA PRO A 538 23.43 35.37 -9.46
C PRO A 538 23.53 33.84 -9.57
N LYS A 539 23.23 33.14 -8.46
CA LYS A 539 23.13 31.67 -8.40
C LYS A 539 21.75 31.15 -8.79
N ILE A 540 20.74 32.03 -8.70
CA ILE A 540 19.37 31.81 -9.14
C ILE A 540 19.11 32.82 -10.25
N VAL A 541 18.33 32.43 -11.27
CA VAL A 541 18.01 33.33 -12.38
C VAL A 541 17.26 34.55 -11.84
N TRP A 542 17.86 35.73 -11.92
CA TRP A 542 17.25 36.98 -11.49
C TRP A 542 16.82 37.79 -12.71
N ILE A 543 15.51 38.03 -12.85
CA ILE A 543 14.98 38.93 -13.87
C ILE A 543 14.94 40.36 -13.32
N SER A 544 15.71 41.24 -13.95
CA SER A 544 15.76 42.66 -13.61
C SER A 544 14.56 43.39 -14.19
N THR A 545 13.98 44.29 -13.40
CA THR A 545 12.92 45.23 -13.79
C THR A 545 13.46 46.51 -14.41
N VAL A 546 14.78 46.74 -14.38
CA VAL A 546 15.44 47.84 -15.12
C VAL A 546 15.63 47.46 -16.58
N SER A 547 16.18 46.26 -16.84
CA SER A 547 16.48 45.78 -18.19
C SER A 547 15.38 44.92 -18.80
N ALA A 548 14.43 44.41 -17.99
CA ALA A 548 13.45 43.40 -18.35
C ALA A 548 14.08 42.09 -18.88
N ALA A 549 15.28 41.76 -18.40
CA ALA A 549 16.05 40.61 -18.85
C ALA A 549 16.77 39.90 -17.69
N PRO A 550 17.18 38.63 -17.86
CA PRO A 550 18.00 37.92 -16.88
C PRO A 550 19.33 38.62 -16.62
N MET A 551 19.67 38.83 -15.36
CA MET A 551 20.96 39.33 -14.92
C MET A 551 22.02 38.23 -15.07
N ARG A 552 23.06 38.50 -15.88
CA ARG A 552 24.20 37.58 -16.10
C ARG A 552 25.43 37.97 -15.29
N GLU A 553 25.53 39.23 -14.91
CA GLU A 553 26.64 39.82 -14.16
C GLU A 553 26.13 40.44 -12.86
N PRO A 554 26.97 40.57 -11.82
CA PRO A 554 26.60 41.29 -10.61
C PRO A 554 26.25 42.76 -10.92
N PRO A 555 25.24 43.34 -10.26
CA PRO A 555 24.84 44.73 -10.47
C PRO A 555 25.93 45.67 -9.93
N GLY A 556 26.42 46.57 -10.79
CA GLY A 556 27.32 47.65 -10.39
C GLY A 556 26.58 48.87 -9.82
N ALA A 557 27.33 49.90 -9.42
CA ALA A 557 26.74 51.15 -8.92
C ALA A 557 25.77 51.81 -9.92
N GLY A 558 26.14 51.81 -11.21
CA GLY A 558 25.30 52.37 -12.28
C GLY A 558 23.93 51.72 -12.35
N TYR A 559 23.85 50.40 -12.18
CA TYR A 559 22.58 49.66 -12.14
C TYR A 559 21.66 50.18 -11.02
N TRP A 560 22.19 50.38 -9.82
CA TRP A 560 21.41 50.85 -8.68
C TRP A 560 20.98 52.31 -8.79
N CYS A 561 21.79 53.13 -9.47
CA CYS A 561 21.40 54.49 -9.86
C CYS A 561 20.24 54.47 -10.87
N ASP A 562 20.36 53.65 -11.92
CA ASP A 562 19.32 53.47 -12.93
C ASP A 562 18.03 52.93 -12.31
N HIS A 563 18.14 51.95 -11.41
CA HIS A 563 17.00 51.39 -10.67
C HIS A 563 16.27 52.42 -9.81
N ALA A 564 16.93 53.48 -9.35
CA ALA A 564 16.31 54.52 -8.53
C ALA A 564 15.71 55.67 -9.35
N LEU A 565 16.14 55.84 -10.61
CA LEU A 565 15.75 56.94 -11.49
C LEU A 565 14.76 56.53 -12.58
N ASN A 566 14.87 55.31 -13.08
CA ASN A 566 14.13 54.83 -14.25
C ASN A 566 12.90 54.02 -13.84
N ALA A 567 11.96 53.89 -14.77
CA ALA A 567 10.72 53.16 -14.55
C ALA A 567 10.95 51.67 -14.22
N VAL A 568 10.18 51.14 -13.28
CA VAL A 568 10.10 49.70 -13.02
C VAL A 568 9.31 49.03 -14.16
N ARG A 569 10.00 48.29 -15.04
CA ARG A 569 9.41 47.62 -16.22
C ARG A 569 8.78 46.26 -15.85
N PHE A 570 7.81 46.28 -14.94
CA PHE A 570 7.24 45.04 -14.38
C PHE A 570 6.51 44.19 -15.42
N VAL A 571 5.73 44.78 -16.35
CA VAL A 571 5.04 44.06 -17.43
C VAL A 571 6.02 43.20 -18.24
N GLU A 572 7.10 43.81 -18.70
CA GLU A 572 8.09 43.14 -19.54
C GLU A 572 8.88 42.11 -18.73
N ALA A 573 9.26 42.44 -17.49
CA ALA A 573 10.00 41.56 -16.62
C ALA A 573 9.19 40.30 -16.22
N ILE A 574 7.90 40.41 -15.90
CA ILE A 574 7.08 39.24 -15.55
C ILE A 574 6.77 38.37 -16.79
N GLN A 575 6.72 38.98 -17.99
CA GLN A 575 6.61 38.25 -19.25
C GLN A 575 7.91 37.49 -19.56
N ALA A 576 9.07 38.12 -19.40
CA ALA A 576 10.38 37.47 -19.51
C ALA A 576 10.53 36.35 -18.48
N LEU A 577 10.05 36.56 -17.25
CA LEU A 577 9.99 35.52 -16.22
C LEU A 577 9.12 34.34 -16.67
N GLY A 578 7.95 34.60 -17.28
CA GLY A 578 7.09 33.54 -17.83
C GLY A 578 7.75 32.72 -18.96
N GLN A 579 8.65 33.32 -19.73
CA GLN A 579 9.41 32.64 -20.79
C GLN A 579 10.46 31.65 -20.24
N THR A 580 10.80 31.73 -18.95
CA THR A 580 11.72 30.78 -18.30
C THR A 580 11.10 29.40 -18.02
N GLY A 581 9.80 29.24 -18.28
CA GLY A 581 9.02 28.03 -17.94
C GLY A 581 8.42 28.06 -16.53
N ALA A 582 8.56 29.16 -15.79
CA ALA A 582 7.91 29.34 -14.49
C ALA A 582 6.38 29.23 -14.62
N SER A 583 5.79 28.33 -13.84
CA SER A 583 4.34 28.11 -13.77
C SER A 583 3.77 28.38 -12.38
N ASP A 584 4.63 28.45 -11.37
CA ASP A 584 4.26 28.68 -9.99
C ASP A 584 4.93 29.95 -9.49
N PHE A 585 4.14 30.89 -8.97
CA PHE A 585 4.59 32.21 -8.56
C PHE A 585 4.26 32.40 -7.08
N LEU A 586 5.25 32.66 -6.26
CA LEU A 586 5.13 32.89 -4.84
C LEU A 586 5.53 34.31 -4.50
N GLU A 587 4.59 35.13 -4.02
CA GLU A 587 4.90 36.46 -3.52
C GLU A 587 5.61 36.35 -2.15
N ILE A 588 6.81 36.91 -2.11
CA ILE A 588 7.62 37.11 -0.91
C ILE A 588 7.40 38.55 -0.46
N GLY A 589 6.50 38.72 0.50
CA GLY A 589 6.05 40.03 0.93
C GLY A 589 4.78 39.98 1.77
N PRO A 590 4.39 41.13 2.35
CA PRO A 590 3.24 41.26 3.24
C PRO A 590 1.86 41.24 2.55
N GLY A 591 1.81 41.18 1.21
CA GLY A 591 0.59 41.34 0.43
C GLY A 591 0.36 40.33 -0.70
N ASN A 592 -0.53 40.71 -1.61
CA ASN A 592 -0.89 39.98 -2.83
C ASN A 592 -0.86 40.89 -4.08
N THR A 593 -0.15 42.02 -3.99
CA THR A 593 -0.15 43.06 -5.01
C THR A 593 0.52 42.55 -6.28
N LEU A 594 1.68 41.88 -6.15
CA LEU A 594 2.39 41.34 -7.31
C LEU A 594 1.64 40.15 -7.92
N LEU A 595 0.91 39.38 -7.10
CA LEU A 595 0.02 38.35 -7.63
C LEU A 595 -1.10 38.94 -8.49
N ALA A 596 -1.70 40.05 -8.06
CA ALA A 596 -2.76 40.72 -8.82
C ALA A 596 -2.23 41.35 -10.13
N LEU A 597 -1.08 42.02 -10.07
CA LEU A 597 -0.44 42.60 -11.26
C LEU A 597 0.05 41.53 -12.23
N GLY A 598 0.71 40.49 -11.73
CA GLY A 598 1.25 39.41 -12.55
C GLY A 598 0.18 38.72 -13.40
N ARG A 599 -0.99 38.44 -12.81
CA ARG A 599 -2.16 37.87 -13.53
C ARG A 599 -2.65 38.71 -14.71
N GLN A 600 -2.47 40.02 -14.66
CA GLN A 600 -2.84 40.92 -15.76
C GLN A 600 -1.83 40.89 -16.91
N CYS A 601 -0.56 40.55 -16.60
CA CYS A 601 0.54 40.63 -17.54
C CYS A 601 0.82 39.32 -18.28
N VAL A 602 0.42 38.18 -17.71
CA VAL A 602 0.73 36.86 -18.27
C VAL A 602 -0.54 36.02 -18.42
N LYS A 603 -0.64 35.22 -19.50
CA LYS A 603 -1.79 34.32 -19.72
C LYS A 603 -1.90 33.31 -18.58
N GLU A 604 -3.12 33.12 -18.05
CA GLU A 604 -3.39 32.32 -16.83
C GLU A 604 -3.30 30.80 -17.00
N ASN A 605 -3.30 30.28 -18.24
CA ASN A 605 -3.39 28.83 -18.47
C ASN A 605 -2.28 28.05 -17.73
N GLY A 606 -2.68 27.24 -16.76
CA GLY A 606 -1.80 26.35 -15.98
C GLY A 606 -0.96 27.02 -14.87
N LYS A 607 -1.11 28.32 -14.64
CA LYS A 607 -0.32 29.06 -13.64
C LYS A 607 -0.92 29.04 -12.25
N THR A 608 -0.10 29.23 -11.24
CA THR A 608 -0.54 29.30 -9.84
C THR A 608 0.16 30.41 -9.10
N TRP A 609 -0.62 31.13 -8.30
CA TRP A 609 -0.22 32.39 -7.66
C TRP A 609 -0.45 32.25 -6.16
N LEU A 610 0.64 32.22 -5.41
CA LEU A 610 0.70 31.88 -3.99
C LEU A 610 1.23 33.07 -3.19
N ALA A 611 0.73 33.24 -1.97
CA ALA A 611 1.17 34.31 -1.07
C ALA A 611 1.89 33.72 0.14
N SER A 612 3.01 34.32 0.53
CA SER A 612 3.69 33.94 1.78
C SER A 612 2.99 34.50 3.01
N LEU A 613 2.41 35.70 2.91
CA LEU A 613 1.66 36.35 3.99
C LEU A 613 0.23 36.66 3.55
N GLY A 614 -0.66 36.76 4.54
CA GLY A 614 -2.06 37.09 4.29
C GLY A 614 -2.66 37.84 5.47
N LYS A 615 -3.44 38.89 5.17
CA LYS A 615 -4.06 39.78 6.17
C LYS A 615 -5.03 39.09 7.14
N ARG A 616 -5.49 37.86 6.83
CA ARG A 616 -6.44 37.07 7.65
C ARG A 616 -5.79 35.89 8.37
N GLY A 617 -4.49 35.97 8.63
CA GLY A 617 -3.70 34.99 9.38
C GLY A 617 -2.46 34.53 8.62
N GLU A 618 -1.29 34.95 9.08
CA GLU A 618 0.00 34.76 8.41
C GLU A 618 0.40 33.28 8.35
N LEU A 619 0.38 32.59 9.50
CA LEU A 619 0.72 31.18 9.56
C LEU A 619 -0.21 30.32 8.70
N LYS A 620 -1.51 30.66 8.66
CA LYS A 620 -2.45 29.94 7.81
C LYS A 620 -2.14 30.16 6.32
N ALA A 621 -1.85 31.40 5.92
CA ALA A 621 -1.54 31.74 4.53
C ALA A 621 -0.29 31.00 4.03
N ILE A 622 0.81 31.03 4.79
CA ILE A 622 2.05 30.37 4.38
C ILE A 622 1.88 28.84 4.31
N LEU A 623 1.18 28.23 5.27
CA LEU A 623 0.90 26.80 5.25
C LEU A 623 -0.04 26.39 4.12
N THR A 624 -0.97 27.26 3.71
CA THR A 624 -1.83 27.03 2.54
C THR A 624 -0.99 27.00 1.27
N SER A 625 -0.09 27.97 1.09
CA SER A 625 0.85 27.99 -0.04
C SER A 625 1.78 26.77 -0.03
N LEU A 626 2.29 26.35 1.14
CA LEU A 626 3.12 25.14 1.28
C LEU A 626 2.34 23.87 0.89
N GLY A 627 1.09 23.76 1.32
CA GLY A 627 0.21 22.65 0.95
C GLY A 627 -0.07 22.58 -0.55
N GLU A 628 -0.23 23.73 -1.21
CA GLU A 628 -0.42 23.79 -2.66
C GLU A 628 0.87 23.42 -3.41
N LEU A 629 2.03 23.95 -3.00
CA LEU A 629 3.33 23.51 -3.55
C LEU A 629 3.51 21.99 -3.39
N TYR A 630 3.22 21.46 -2.20
CA TYR A 630 3.29 20.01 -1.98
C TYR A 630 2.37 19.23 -2.94
N ARG A 631 1.10 19.64 -3.11
CA ARG A 631 0.14 19.04 -4.05
C ARG A 631 0.65 19.04 -5.49
N ARG A 632 1.39 20.08 -5.87
CA ARG A 632 1.93 20.26 -7.22
C ARG A 632 3.21 19.46 -7.49
N GLY A 633 3.79 18.84 -6.47
CA GLY A 633 4.91 17.92 -6.60
C GLY A 633 6.22 18.43 -6.01
N TYR A 634 6.28 19.66 -5.48
CA TYR A 634 7.48 20.17 -4.82
C TYR A 634 7.78 19.33 -3.57
N ASP A 635 9.06 19.02 -3.36
CA ASP A 635 9.51 18.32 -2.17
C ASP A 635 9.67 19.29 -1.00
N VAL A 636 9.34 18.80 0.18
CA VAL A 636 9.34 19.57 1.43
C VAL A 636 10.16 18.79 2.44
N ASP A 637 11.08 19.46 3.11
CA ASP A 637 11.79 18.91 4.25
C ASP A 637 10.88 18.92 5.49
N TRP A 638 10.10 17.86 5.63
CA TRP A 638 9.13 17.70 6.73
C TRP A 638 9.80 17.59 8.10
N ASP A 639 11.03 17.10 8.16
CA ASP A 639 11.77 16.98 9.42
C ASP A 639 12.25 18.35 9.89
N ALA A 640 12.75 19.19 8.98
CA ALA A 640 13.05 20.59 9.29
C ALA A 640 11.79 21.39 9.63
N PHE A 641 10.70 21.20 8.87
CA PHE A 641 9.40 21.82 9.15
C PHE A 641 8.87 21.50 10.55
N ASN A 642 8.97 20.23 10.97
CA ASN A 642 8.42 19.78 12.25
C ASN A 642 9.37 19.96 13.44
N ARG A 643 10.68 20.22 13.22
CA ARG A 643 11.71 20.36 14.27
C ARG A 643 11.33 21.30 15.42
N PRO A 644 10.70 22.48 15.20
CA PRO A 644 10.33 23.38 16.29
C PRO A 644 9.20 22.86 17.18
N TYR A 645 8.46 21.83 16.75
CA TYR A 645 7.26 21.37 17.43
C TYR A 645 7.50 20.04 18.15
N PRO A 646 7.27 19.96 19.46
CA PRO A 646 7.32 18.68 20.16
C PRO A 646 6.07 17.85 19.79
N ARG A 647 6.22 16.90 18.86
CA ARG A 647 5.14 16.03 18.35
C ARG A 647 5.49 14.55 18.49
N ARG A 648 4.48 13.68 18.34
CA ARG A 648 4.65 12.23 18.44
C ARG A 648 4.08 11.51 17.22
N ARG A 649 4.74 10.43 16.83
CA ARG A 649 4.17 9.50 15.84
C ARG A 649 3.01 8.73 16.48
N VAL A 650 1.90 8.68 15.76
CA VAL A 650 0.67 7.97 16.18
C VAL A 650 0.27 6.94 15.14
N SER A 651 -0.57 5.98 15.54
CA SER A 651 -1.08 4.97 14.62
C SER A 651 -2.18 5.54 13.73
N LEU A 652 -1.85 5.88 12.49
CA LEU A 652 -2.81 6.27 11.45
C LEU A 652 -3.12 5.10 10.50
N PRO A 653 -4.25 5.15 9.75
CA PRO A 653 -4.55 4.17 8.71
C PRO A 653 -3.36 3.89 7.76
N THR A 654 -3.22 2.61 7.37
CA THR A 654 -2.14 2.16 6.49
C THR A 654 -2.46 2.38 5.01
N TYR A 655 -1.42 2.32 4.17
CA TYR A 655 -1.54 2.48 2.73
C TYR A 655 -2.59 1.54 2.12
N PRO A 656 -3.55 2.06 1.33
CA PRO A 656 -4.57 1.25 0.69
C PRO A 656 -4.03 0.62 -0.60
N PHE A 657 -3.41 -0.55 -0.48
CA PHE A 657 -3.07 -1.35 -1.67
C PHE A 657 -4.35 -1.66 -2.47
N GLU A 658 -4.31 -1.44 -3.79
CA GLU A 658 -5.45 -1.60 -4.71
C GLU A 658 -5.86 -3.06 -4.96
N ARG A 659 -5.15 -4.03 -4.35
CA ARG A 659 -5.46 -5.46 -4.38
C ARG A 659 -5.59 -6.06 -5.79
N ARG A 660 -4.82 -5.56 -6.76
CA ARG A 660 -4.71 -6.18 -8.09
C ARG A 660 -4.08 -7.58 -7.95
N ARG A 661 -4.64 -8.56 -8.66
CA ARG A 661 -4.19 -9.95 -8.65
C ARG A 661 -2.93 -10.09 -9.51
N PHE A 662 -1.78 -10.28 -8.87
CA PHE A 662 -0.51 -10.60 -9.52
C PHE A 662 -0.04 -11.98 -9.05
N TRP A 663 -0.72 -13.03 -9.50
CA TRP A 663 -0.39 -14.40 -9.13
C TRP A 663 0.33 -15.08 -10.29
N ILE A 664 1.44 -15.73 -9.99
CA ILE A 664 1.91 -16.83 -10.83
C ILE A 664 0.98 -17.99 -10.46
N GLU A 665 -0.08 -18.13 -11.23
CA GLU A 665 -0.92 -19.31 -11.19
C GLU A 665 -0.05 -20.44 -11.72
N ALA A 666 0.56 -21.21 -10.81
CA ALA A 666 1.07 -22.53 -11.19
C ALA A 666 -0.12 -23.22 -11.88
N ASP A 667 0.04 -23.56 -13.17
CA ASP A 667 -1.03 -24.04 -14.06
C ASP A 667 -2.12 -24.74 -13.25
N ALA A 668 -3.34 -24.20 -13.26
CA ALA A 668 -4.45 -24.83 -12.57
C ALA A 668 -4.75 -26.25 -13.13
N ASN A 669 -4.16 -26.59 -14.29
CA ASN A 669 -4.12 -27.94 -14.87
C ASN A 669 -3.06 -28.87 -14.22
N ALA A 670 -2.20 -28.35 -13.34
CA ALA A 670 -1.10 -29.07 -12.69
C ALA A 670 -1.35 -29.36 -11.19
N ARG A 671 -2.48 -28.95 -10.62
CA ARG A 671 -2.80 -29.13 -9.18
C ARG A 671 -4.23 -29.56 -8.87
N SER A 672 -4.88 -30.30 -9.75
CA SER A 672 -5.94 -31.23 -9.32
C SER A 672 -5.32 -32.48 -8.69
N ALA A 673 -4.61 -32.29 -7.56
CA ALA A 673 -4.56 -33.32 -6.53
C ALA A 673 -5.95 -33.38 -5.85
N GLY A 674 -6.96 -33.76 -6.63
CA GLY A 674 -8.11 -34.45 -6.09
C GLY A 674 -7.74 -35.92 -5.86
N PRO A 675 -8.64 -36.74 -5.27
CA PRO A 675 -8.50 -38.19 -5.37
C PRO A 675 -8.24 -38.55 -6.84
N LEU A 676 -7.39 -39.54 -7.11
CA LEU A 676 -7.16 -40.14 -8.43
C LEU A 676 -8.43 -39.97 -9.29
N SER A 677 -8.32 -39.34 -10.46
CA SER A 677 -9.47 -38.99 -11.31
C SER A 677 -10.49 -40.14 -11.35
N ASN A 678 -11.80 -39.86 -11.25
CA ASN A 678 -12.84 -40.90 -11.05
C ASN A 678 -12.92 -41.96 -12.17
N GLY A 679 -12.17 -41.83 -13.27
CA GLY A 679 -12.21 -42.76 -14.41
C GLY A 679 -11.18 -43.88 -14.36
N LEU A 680 -11.36 -44.85 -15.26
CA LEU A 680 -10.53 -46.06 -15.40
C LEU A 680 -9.04 -45.73 -15.65
N THR A 681 -8.74 -44.78 -16.53
CA THR A 681 -7.36 -44.42 -16.91
C THR A 681 -6.58 -43.67 -15.82
N GLY A 682 -7.26 -43.01 -14.89
CA GLY A 682 -6.61 -42.27 -13.82
C GLY A 682 -5.89 -40.98 -14.27
N ILE A 683 -4.76 -40.67 -13.64
CA ILE A 683 -4.00 -39.42 -13.82
C ILE A 683 -2.75 -39.63 -14.66
N ARG A 684 -2.38 -38.66 -15.50
CA ARG A 684 -1.12 -38.69 -16.25
C ARG A 684 0.05 -38.38 -15.31
N LEU A 685 1.01 -39.28 -15.19
CA LEU A 685 2.24 -39.08 -14.43
C LEU A 685 3.22 -38.20 -15.20
N ARG A 686 3.95 -37.34 -14.49
CA ARG A 686 5.05 -36.57 -15.06
C ARG A 686 6.31 -37.43 -15.05
N SER A 687 6.84 -37.70 -16.23
CA SER A 687 8.08 -38.46 -16.42
C SER A 687 9.04 -37.67 -17.28
N ALA A 688 10.34 -37.83 -17.01
CA ALA A 688 11.40 -37.36 -17.91
C ALA A 688 11.68 -38.35 -19.05
N LEU A 689 11.07 -39.54 -19.00
CA LEU A 689 11.13 -40.54 -20.06
C LEU A 689 10.17 -40.17 -21.20
N PRO A 690 10.46 -40.60 -22.44
CA PRO A 690 9.58 -40.36 -23.59
C PRO A 690 8.21 -41.02 -23.46
N ASP A 691 8.07 -42.03 -22.61
CA ASP A 691 6.81 -42.74 -22.37
C ASP A 691 5.78 -41.86 -21.66
N ALA A 692 4.54 -41.88 -22.15
CA ALA A 692 3.42 -41.34 -21.42
C ALA A 692 2.82 -42.40 -20.49
N GLN A 693 2.74 -42.10 -19.20
CA GLN A 693 2.22 -43.02 -18.19
C GLN A 693 0.97 -42.43 -17.55
N PHE A 694 -0.06 -43.24 -17.39
CA PHE A 694 -1.27 -42.92 -16.66
C PHE A 694 -1.46 -43.93 -15.54
N GLU A 695 -1.85 -43.45 -14.35
CA GLU A 695 -1.98 -44.30 -13.16
C GLU A 695 -3.35 -44.16 -12.51
N SER A 696 -3.93 -45.30 -12.15
CA SER A 696 -5.19 -45.42 -11.41
C SER A 696 -5.09 -46.52 -10.35
N ALA A 697 -6.04 -46.54 -9.42
CA ALA A 697 -6.15 -47.56 -8.38
C ALA A 697 -7.47 -48.31 -8.54
N TYR A 698 -7.41 -49.61 -8.72
CA TYR A 698 -8.56 -50.47 -8.99
C TYR A 698 -8.87 -51.29 -7.74
N SER A 699 -10.10 -51.16 -7.24
CA SER A 699 -10.61 -51.94 -6.10
C SER A 699 -12.11 -52.15 -6.24
N LEU A 700 -12.62 -53.21 -5.60
CA LEU A 700 -14.05 -53.47 -5.51
C LEU A 700 -14.80 -52.38 -4.72
N GLN A 701 -14.11 -51.60 -3.88
CA GLN A 701 -14.72 -50.46 -3.18
C GLN A 701 -14.93 -49.26 -4.11
N ARG A 702 -14.03 -49.08 -5.08
CA ARG A 702 -14.05 -47.94 -6.00
C ARG A 702 -14.89 -48.20 -7.24
N PHE A 703 -14.76 -49.39 -7.81
CA PHE A 703 -15.54 -49.84 -8.96
C PHE A 703 -16.37 -51.06 -8.54
N SER A 704 -17.42 -50.82 -7.74
CA SER A 704 -18.21 -51.88 -7.10
C SER A 704 -18.84 -52.86 -8.07
N TYR A 705 -19.14 -52.41 -9.29
CA TYR A 705 -19.68 -53.28 -10.32
C TYR A 705 -18.67 -54.35 -10.78
N LEU A 706 -17.35 -54.18 -10.59
CA LEU A 706 -16.35 -55.18 -10.97
C LEU A 706 -16.46 -56.47 -10.16
N ASP A 707 -17.10 -56.43 -8.99
CA ASP A 707 -17.37 -57.63 -8.19
C ASP A 707 -18.35 -58.60 -8.88
N ASP A 708 -19.18 -58.08 -9.80
CA ASP A 708 -20.13 -58.86 -10.59
C ASP A 708 -19.48 -59.55 -11.80
N HIS A 709 -18.17 -59.42 -12.02
CA HIS A 709 -17.45 -60.14 -13.07
C HIS A 709 -16.47 -61.15 -12.46
N ARG A 710 -16.98 -62.34 -12.14
CA ARG A 710 -16.22 -63.41 -11.52
C ARG A 710 -15.96 -64.57 -12.48
N ILE A 711 -14.73 -65.09 -12.47
CA ILE A 711 -14.34 -66.27 -13.23
C ILE A 711 -13.80 -67.30 -12.23
N TYR A 712 -14.42 -68.48 -12.17
CA TYR A 712 -14.19 -69.51 -11.14
C TYR A 712 -14.20 -68.92 -9.72
N GLY A 713 -15.21 -68.12 -9.40
CA GLY A 713 -15.36 -67.44 -8.12
C GLY A 713 -14.41 -66.27 -7.85
N MET A 714 -13.42 -65.98 -8.70
CA MET A 714 -12.47 -64.86 -8.49
C MET A 714 -12.90 -63.60 -9.24
N PRO A 715 -12.84 -62.39 -8.63
CA PRO A 715 -13.13 -61.15 -9.34
C PRO A 715 -12.00 -60.86 -10.33
N VAL A 716 -12.29 -60.97 -11.63
CA VAL A 716 -11.33 -60.78 -12.72
C VAL A 716 -11.68 -59.51 -13.45
N LEU A 717 -10.69 -58.67 -13.76
CA LEU A 717 -10.91 -57.48 -14.58
C LEU A 717 -11.40 -57.90 -15.98
N PRO A 718 -12.56 -57.43 -16.44
CA PRO A 718 -13.01 -57.67 -17.80
C PRO A 718 -12.03 -57.04 -18.81
N THR A 719 -11.78 -57.74 -19.92
CA THR A 719 -10.88 -57.25 -20.98
C THR A 719 -11.31 -55.88 -21.49
N THR A 720 -12.62 -55.67 -21.59
CA THR A 720 -13.23 -54.43 -22.06
C THR A 720 -12.90 -53.22 -21.20
N ILE A 721 -12.75 -53.40 -19.88
CA ILE A 721 -12.33 -52.33 -18.96
C ILE A 721 -10.90 -51.88 -19.26
N GLY A 722 -9.99 -52.84 -19.46
CA GLY A 722 -8.60 -52.54 -19.81
C GLY A 722 -8.49 -51.86 -21.17
N VAL A 723 -9.25 -52.33 -22.18
CA VAL A 723 -9.30 -51.70 -23.51
C VAL A 723 -9.86 -50.29 -23.46
N THR A 724 -10.93 -50.04 -22.67
CA THR A 724 -11.47 -48.68 -22.48
C THR A 724 -10.45 -47.75 -21.83
N ALA A 725 -9.72 -48.21 -20.80
CA ALA A 725 -8.67 -47.43 -20.16
C ALA A 725 -7.50 -47.13 -21.11
N LEU A 726 -7.09 -48.10 -21.92
CA LEU A 726 -6.03 -47.94 -22.92
C LEU A 726 -6.44 -47.00 -24.05
N ARG A 727 -7.68 -47.10 -24.55
CA ARG A 727 -8.24 -46.17 -25.55
C ARG A 727 -8.21 -44.74 -25.02
N ASP A 728 -8.74 -44.50 -23.82
CA ASP A 728 -8.76 -43.16 -23.24
C ASP A 728 -7.34 -42.64 -22.95
N ALA A 729 -6.41 -43.50 -22.51
CA ALA A 729 -5.00 -43.13 -22.39
C ALA A 729 -4.38 -42.70 -23.73
N ALA A 730 -4.66 -43.44 -24.80
CA ALA A 730 -4.21 -43.13 -26.15
C ALA A 730 -4.84 -41.83 -26.70
N CYS A 731 -6.15 -41.63 -26.52
CA CYS A 731 -6.84 -40.39 -26.88
C CYS A 731 -6.19 -39.16 -26.20
N ARG A 732 -5.92 -39.27 -24.88
CA ARG A 732 -5.25 -38.21 -24.11
C ARG A 732 -3.78 -38.02 -24.50
N TYR A 733 -3.11 -39.08 -24.95
CA TYR A 733 -1.72 -39.01 -25.41
C TYR A 733 -1.62 -38.29 -26.77
N PHE A 734 -2.43 -38.68 -27.74
CA PHE A 734 -2.43 -38.11 -29.10
C PHE A 734 -3.22 -36.80 -29.22
N GLY A 735 -4.05 -36.45 -28.22
CA GLY A 735 -4.97 -35.32 -28.30
C GLY A 735 -6.06 -35.52 -29.36
N SER A 736 -6.54 -36.76 -29.52
CA SER A 736 -7.55 -37.17 -30.52
C SER A 736 -8.72 -37.90 -29.87
N ASP A 737 -9.93 -37.72 -30.39
CA ASP A 737 -11.13 -38.44 -29.94
C ASP A 737 -11.29 -39.81 -30.61
N ALA A 738 -10.50 -40.10 -31.65
CA ALA A 738 -10.48 -41.34 -32.40
C ALA A 738 -9.07 -41.96 -32.42
N VAL A 739 -8.98 -43.23 -32.01
CA VAL A 739 -7.75 -44.03 -31.99
C VAL A 739 -8.07 -45.46 -32.40
N GLU A 740 -7.19 -46.06 -33.20
CA GLU A 740 -7.19 -47.48 -33.52
C GLU A 740 -6.41 -48.24 -32.43
N ILE A 741 -6.99 -49.32 -31.90
CA ILE A 741 -6.29 -50.28 -31.03
C ILE A 741 -6.00 -51.53 -31.87
N ALA A 742 -4.74 -51.71 -32.27
CA ALA A 742 -4.28 -52.79 -33.12
C ALA A 742 -3.43 -53.80 -32.34
N ASN A 743 -3.46 -55.07 -32.79
CA ASN A 743 -2.63 -56.15 -32.24
C ASN A 743 -2.72 -56.30 -30.72
N LEU A 744 -3.90 -56.10 -30.14
CA LEU A 744 -4.13 -56.29 -28.70
C LEU A 744 -3.87 -57.75 -28.31
N GLN A 745 -2.95 -57.96 -27.37
CA GLN A 745 -2.68 -59.25 -26.76
C GLN A 745 -3.06 -59.18 -25.28
N TYR A 746 -3.97 -60.05 -24.84
CA TYR A 746 -4.27 -60.25 -23.42
C TYR A 746 -3.36 -61.35 -22.88
N ARG A 747 -2.33 -60.97 -22.12
CA ARG A 747 -1.25 -61.86 -21.68
C ARG A 747 -1.56 -62.58 -20.37
N GLU A 748 -2.15 -61.86 -19.42
CA GLU A 748 -2.41 -62.40 -18.08
C GLU A 748 -3.68 -61.73 -17.52
N ALA A 749 -4.58 -62.55 -16.97
CA ALA A 749 -5.79 -62.03 -16.33
C ALA A 749 -5.46 -61.21 -15.08
N MET A 750 -6.08 -60.05 -14.92
CA MET A 750 -5.92 -59.23 -13.70
C MET A 750 -6.97 -59.64 -12.66
N VAL A 751 -6.58 -60.46 -11.69
CA VAL A 751 -7.43 -60.82 -10.54
C VAL A 751 -7.39 -59.70 -9.50
N LEU A 752 -8.54 -59.11 -9.18
CA LEU A 752 -8.67 -58.07 -8.15
C LEU A 752 -8.68 -58.70 -6.74
N PRO A 753 -8.08 -58.04 -5.73
CA PRO A 753 -8.16 -58.53 -4.36
C PRO A 753 -9.56 -58.27 -3.77
N GLU A 754 -10.07 -59.23 -2.98
CA GLU A 754 -11.34 -59.08 -2.22
C GLU A 754 -11.29 -57.89 -1.25
N SER A 755 -10.10 -57.54 -0.76
CA SER A 755 -9.85 -56.34 0.05
C SER A 755 -8.55 -55.65 -0.36
N GLY A 756 -8.57 -54.33 -0.50
CA GLY A 756 -7.43 -53.53 -0.93
C GLY A 756 -7.57 -53.06 -2.37
N GLU A 757 -6.46 -52.60 -2.96
CA GLU A 757 -6.43 -52.08 -4.32
C GLU A 757 -5.20 -52.58 -5.08
N ARG A 758 -5.31 -52.61 -6.41
CA ARG A 758 -4.18 -52.71 -7.34
C ARG A 758 -3.90 -51.35 -7.95
N ILE A 759 -2.64 -50.97 -8.00
CA ILE A 759 -2.22 -49.82 -8.81
C ILE A 759 -2.07 -50.30 -10.24
N VAL A 760 -2.67 -49.57 -11.16
CA VAL A 760 -2.74 -49.91 -12.58
C VAL A 760 -2.12 -48.77 -13.38
N GLN A 761 -1.25 -49.13 -14.32
CA GLN A 761 -0.63 -48.18 -15.23
C GLN A 761 -0.92 -48.52 -16.69
N SER A 762 -1.37 -47.51 -17.43
CA SER A 762 -1.40 -47.49 -18.90
C SER A 762 -0.18 -46.71 -19.37
N ILE A 763 0.76 -47.41 -20.01
CA ILE A 763 2.02 -46.86 -20.50
C ILE A 763 1.95 -46.83 -22.03
N LEU A 764 2.23 -45.67 -22.64
CA LEU A 764 2.36 -45.50 -24.08
C LEU A 764 3.81 -45.12 -24.43
N THR A 765 4.45 -45.98 -25.21
CA THR A 765 5.82 -45.83 -25.70
C THR A 765 5.76 -45.41 -27.17
N PRO A 766 6.30 -44.23 -27.55
CA PRO A 766 6.19 -43.71 -28.92
C PRO A 766 6.88 -44.63 -29.94
N LEU A 767 6.20 -44.93 -31.06
CA LEU A 767 6.78 -45.55 -32.26
C LEU A 767 6.97 -44.54 -33.41
N GLY A 768 6.57 -43.29 -33.19
CA GLY A 768 6.53 -42.18 -34.14
C GLY A 768 5.47 -41.17 -33.70
N ASP A 769 5.11 -40.23 -34.58
CA ASP A 769 4.18 -39.14 -34.23
C ASP A 769 2.70 -39.59 -34.17
N SER A 770 2.35 -40.66 -34.87
CA SER A 770 0.97 -41.16 -35.00
C SER A 770 0.75 -42.57 -34.45
N ALA A 771 1.76 -43.19 -33.82
CA ALA A 771 1.65 -44.54 -33.27
C ALA A 771 2.45 -44.69 -31.97
N ALA A 772 1.94 -45.51 -31.04
CA ALA A 772 2.61 -45.85 -29.80
C ALA A 772 2.32 -47.31 -29.41
N GLU A 773 3.32 -48.03 -28.93
CA GLU A 773 3.09 -49.29 -28.22
C GLU A 773 2.44 -48.97 -26.87
N PHE A 774 1.39 -49.70 -26.50
CA PHE A 774 0.81 -49.57 -25.17
C PHE A 774 1.10 -50.81 -24.32
N ARG A 775 1.17 -50.59 -23.01
CA ARG A 775 1.24 -51.63 -21.99
C ARG A 775 0.28 -51.30 -20.86
N PHE A 776 -0.57 -52.24 -20.50
CA PHE A 776 -1.44 -52.18 -19.32
C PHE A 776 -0.88 -53.09 -18.25
N ALA A 777 -0.39 -52.52 -17.16
CA ALA A 777 0.29 -53.25 -16.10
C ALA A 777 -0.32 -52.96 -14.73
N SER A 778 -0.18 -53.89 -13.78
CA SER A 778 -0.55 -53.66 -12.39
C SER A 778 0.48 -54.13 -11.38
N ILE A 779 0.41 -53.58 -10.18
CA ILE A 779 1.19 -53.96 -9.01
C ILE A 779 0.29 -53.94 -7.77
N GLY A 780 0.58 -54.81 -6.80
CA GLY A 780 -0.06 -54.76 -5.49
C GLY A 780 0.48 -53.58 -4.66
N THR A 781 -0.20 -53.27 -3.57
CA THR A 781 0.16 -52.16 -2.67
C THR A 781 1.25 -52.53 -1.65
N ASN A 782 1.67 -53.80 -1.61
CA ASN A 782 2.75 -54.27 -0.75
C ASN A 782 4.09 -54.18 -1.51
N GLY A 783 5.07 -53.49 -0.95
CA GLY A 783 6.35 -53.13 -1.61
C GLY A 783 7.30 -54.27 -2.00
N ALA A 784 6.82 -55.52 -2.03
CA ALA A 784 7.53 -56.70 -2.52
C ALA A 784 7.03 -57.20 -3.88
N ASP A 785 5.94 -56.63 -4.43
CA ASP A 785 5.36 -57.07 -5.69
C ASP A 785 6.11 -56.50 -6.91
N THR A 786 6.27 -57.30 -7.96
CA THR A 786 6.76 -56.85 -9.27
C THR A 786 5.61 -56.48 -10.18
N TRP A 787 5.80 -55.47 -11.04
CA TRP A 787 4.82 -55.10 -12.07
C TRP A 787 4.47 -56.30 -12.98
N ARG A 788 3.19 -56.57 -13.14
CA ARG A 788 2.66 -57.60 -14.06
C ARG A 788 2.00 -56.95 -15.26
N THR A 789 2.32 -57.44 -16.45
CA THR A 789 1.77 -56.91 -17.70
C THR A 789 0.57 -57.75 -18.14
N HIS A 790 -0.59 -57.11 -18.26
CA HIS A 790 -1.84 -57.77 -18.60
C HIS A 790 -2.20 -57.62 -20.07
N MET A 791 -2.01 -56.44 -20.64
CA MET A 791 -2.29 -56.16 -22.06
C MET A 791 -1.11 -55.45 -22.71
N VAL A 792 -0.86 -55.79 -23.97
CA VAL A 792 0.03 -55.04 -24.85
C VAL A 792 -0.58 -54.91 -26.23
N GLY A 793 -0.13 -53.94 -27.01
CA GLY A 793 -0.54 -53.76 -28.39
C GLY A 793 -0.06 -52.42 -28.92
N VAL A 794 -0.66 -51.95 -30.01
CA VAL A 794 -0.32 -50.67 -30.64
C VAL A 794 -1.56 -49.79 -30.70
N ALA A 795 -1.42 -48.54 -30.24
CA ALA A 795 -2.41 -47.50 -30.46
C ALA A 795 -1.95 -46.62 -31.63
N ARG A 796 -2.83 -46.37 -32.60
CA ARG A 796 -2.58 -45.42 -33.69
C ARG A 796 -3.59 -44.29 -33.63
N LYS A 797 -3.11 -43.08 -33.91
CA LYS A 797 -3.96 -41.92 -34.12
C LYS A 797 -4.75 -42.14 -35.40
N ASP A 798 -6.07 -42.04 -35.31
CA ASP A 798 -6.95 -42.11 -36.48
C ASP A 798 -7.13 -40.68 -37.03
N ASP A 799 -6.51 -40.40 -38.17
CA ASP A 799 -6.54 -39.08 -38.82
C ASP A 799 -7.67 -38.94 -39.87
N ASP A 800 -8.42 -40.03 -40.15
CA ASP A 800 -9.51 -40.02 -41.13
C ASP A 800 -10.78 -40.72 -40.59
N PRO A 801 -11.65 -39.98 -39.85
CA PRO A 801 -12.87 -40.54 -39.29
C PRO A 801 -13.86 -41.07 -40.34
N ALA A 802 -13.67 -40.78 -41.64
CA ALA A 802 -14.52 -41.29 -42.72
C ALA A 802 -14.30 -42.79 -43.02
N ARG A 803 -13.17 -43.39 -42.60
CA ARG A 803 -12.93 -44.84 -42.76
C ARG A 803 -13.86 -45.73 -41.92
N ASN A 804 -14.44 -45.21 -40.83
CA ASN A 804 -15.45 -45.92 -40.04
C ASN A 804 -16.86 -45.87 -40.67
N GLY A 805 -17.03 -45.17 -41.80
CA GLY A 805 -18.32 -44.82 -42.41
C GLY A 805 -18.89 -45.78 -43.46
N GLU A 806 -18.30 -46.94 -43.73
CA GLU A 806 -18.86 -47.94 -44.65
C GLU A 806 -18.96 -49.34 -44.05
N ILE A 807 -19.37 -49.46 -42.79
CA ILE A 807 -20.02 -50.71 -42.34
C ILE A 807 -21.50 -50.54 -42.69
N ALA A 808 -21.95 -51.15 -43.80
CA ALA A 808 -23.36 -51.19 -44.13
C ALA A 808 -24.14 -51.68 -42.89
N ALA A 809 -25.01 -50.83 -42.34
CA ALA A 809 -25.75 -51.17 -41.14
C ALA A 809 -26.48 -52.51 -41.39
N PRO A 810 -26.19 -53.57 -40.61
CA PRO A 810 -26.81 -54.86 -40.85
C PRO A 810 -28.32 -54.69 -40.75
N ARG A 811 -29.06 -55.16 -41.76
CA ARG A 811 -30.53 -55.13 -41.72
C ARG A 811 -31.01 -56.14 -40.68
N PHE A 812 -31.16 -55.68 -39.43
CA PHE A 812 -31.51 -56.51 -38.28
C PHE A 812 -32.76 -57.37 -38.51
N ASP A 813 -33.71 -56.89 -39.31
CA ASP A 813 -34.93 -57.63 -39.68
C ASP A 813 -34.62 -58.94 -40.44
N HIS A 814 -33.64 -58.93 -41.34
CA HIS A 814 -33.22 -60.13 -42.09
C HIS A 814 -32.44 -61.11 -41.22
N ILE A 815 -31.69 -60.62 -40.22
CA ILE A 815 -30.97 -61.47 -39.26
C ILE A 815 -31.95 -62.09 -38.26
N GLY A 816 -32.94 -61.34 -37.80
CA GLY A 816 -34.00 -61.82 -36.90
C GLY A 816 -34.81 -62.97 -37.51
N GLN A 817 -35.03 -62.96 -38.82
CA GLN A 817 -35.68 -64.08 -39.53
C GLN A 817 -34.84 -65.36 -39.55
N ARG A 818 -33.50 -65.26 -39.56
CA ARG A 818 -32.58 -66.41 -39.53
C ARG A 818 -32.29 -66.89 -38.11
N CYS A 819 -32.43 -66.02 -37.12
CA CYS A 819 -32.27 -66.31 -35.69
C CYS A 819 -33.60 -66.71 -35.04
N ALA A 820 -34.23 -67.78 -35.49
CA ALA A 820 -35.54 -68.21 -35.00
C ALA A 820 -35.52 -68.84 -33.58
N GLY A 821 -34.35 -69.27 -33.09
CA GLY A 821 -34.22 -69.93 -31.79
C GLY A 821 -34.15 -68.94 -30.64
N PHE A 822 -35.21 -68.80 -29.85
CA PHE A 822 -35.20 -67.97 -28.65
C PHE A 822 -34.49 -68.70 -27.49
N VAL A 823 -33.49 -68.05 -26.90
CA VAL A 823 -32.79 -68.55 -25.72
C VAL A 823 -33.22 -67.71 -24.52
N PRO A 824 -33.88 -68.29 -23.51
CA PRO A 824 -34.18 -67.58 -22.27
C PRO A 824 -32.88 -67.09 -21.62
N VAL A 825 -32.76 -65.78 -21.42
CA VAL A 825 -31.53 -65.12 -20.96
C VAL A 825 -31.09 -65.61 -19.58
N ASP A 826 -32.02 -65.88 -18.67
CA ASP A 826 -31.68 -66.40 -17.34
C ASP A 826 -31.02 -67.77 -17.42
N ARG A 827 -31.60 -68.67 -18.23
CA ARG A 827 -31.02 -69.99 -18.52
C ARG A 827 -29.66 -69.85 -19.20
N TYR A 828 -29.49 -68.85 -20.06
CA TYR A 828 -28.20 -68.60 -20.70
C TYR A 828 -27.10 -68.28 -19.68
N TYR A 829 -27.36 -67.32 -18.78
CA TYR A 829 -26.38 -66.98 -17.76
C TYR A 829 -26.20 -68.07 -16.69
N GLU A 830 -27.18 -68.96 -16.47
CA GLU A 830 -27.00 -70.18 -15.67
C GLU A 830 -26.01 -71.15 -16.35
N THR A 831 -26.10 -71.34 -17.66
CA THR A 831 -25.12 -72.13 -18.42
C THR A 831 -23.72 -71.51 -18.34
N LEU A 832 -23.60 -70.18 -18.50
CA LEU A 832 -22.31 -69.49 -18.35
C LEU A 832 -21.73 -69.69 -16.94
N ARG A 833 -22.58 -69.63 -15.90
CA ARG A 833 -22.18 -69.91 -14.53
C ARG A 833 -21.69 -71.35 -14.35
N ALA A 834 -22.33 -72.33 -14.98
CA ALA A 834 -21.89 -73.72 -14.96
C ALA A 834 -20.52 -73.91 -15.65
N LEU A 835 -20.16 -73.05 -16.61
CA LEU A 835 -18.84 -72.98 -17.24
C LEU A 835 -17.79 -72.20 -16.41
N GLY A 836 -18.15 -71.74 -15.21
CA GLY A 836 -17.27 -70.95 -14.35
C GLY A 836 -17.26 -69.45 -14.67
N LEU A 837 -18.17 -68.97 -15.51
CA LEU A 837 -18.33 -67.54 -15.85
C LEU A 837 -19.51 -66.96 -15.04
N GLU A 838 -19.18 -66.36 -13.90
CA GLU A 838 -20.13 -65.87 -12.91
C GLU A 838 -20.37 -64.37 -13.08
N TYR A 839 -21.37 -64.03 -13.90
CA TYR A 839 -21.79 -62.65 -14.12
C TYR A 839 -22.97 -62.25 -13.21
N GLY A 840 -22.73 -61.28 -12.35
CA GLY A 840 -23.71 -60.64 -11.48
C GLY A 840 -24.55 -59.57 -12.18
N ALA A 841 -25.35 -58.84 -11.42
CA ALA A 841 -26.38 -57.94 -11.96
C ALA A 841 -25.81 -56.83 -12.85
N SER A 842 -24.59 -56.38 -12.59
CA SER A 842 -23.93 -55.34 -13.38
C SER A 842 -23.45 -55.83 -14.75
N PHE A 843 -23.12 -57.11 -14.94
CA PHE A 843 -22.62 -57.67 -16.21
C PHE A 843 -23.67 -58.49 -16.99
N ARG A 844 -24.89 -58.59 -16.44
CA ARG A 844 -26.06 -59.20 -17.09
C ARG A 844 -26.82 -58.20 -17.97
N ALA A 845 -26.17 -57.70 -19.02
CA ALA A 845 -26.72 -56.63 -19.89
C ALA A 845 -27.46 -57.14 -21.15
N ILE A 846 -27.50 -58.46 -21.41
CA ILE A 846 -28.28 -59.05 -22.51
C ILE A 846 -29.77 -59.02 -22.14
N GLU A 847 -30.62 -58.42 -22.98
CA GLU A 847 -32.08 -58.38 -22.78
C GLU A 847 -32.81 -59.48 -23.55
N THR A 848 -32.38 -59.72 -24.79
CA THR A 848 -32.93 -60.75 -25.67
C THR A 848 -31.81 -61.52 -26.31
N LEU A 849 -31.99 -62.82 -26.50
CA LEU A 849 -31.02 -63.68 -27.15
C LEU A 849 -31.74 -64.60 -28.15
N GLN A 850 -31.41 -64.42 -29.42
CA GLN A 850 -31.92 -65.20 -30.53
C GLN A 850 -30.75 -65.84 -31.27
N ARG A 851 -30.86 -67.12 -31.60
CA ARG A 851 -29.82 -67.90 -32.26
C ARG A 851 -30.30 -68.45 -33.59
N GLY A 852 -29.42 -68.39 -34.58
CA GLY A 852 -29.53 -69.03 -35.89
C GLY A 852 -28.32 -69.92 -36.16
N ASN A 853 -28.17 -70.37 -37.40
CA ASN A 853 -27.02 -71.17 -37.81
C ASN A 853 -25.78 -70.27 -38.00
N GLY A 854 -24.84 -70.32 -37.05
CA GLY A 854 -23.63 -69.49 -37.08
C GLY A 854 -23.90 -67.98 -36.88
N GLU A 855 -25.08 -67.62 -36.36
CA GLU A 855 -25.50 -66.24 -36.12
C GLU A 855 -26.20 -66.11 -34.77
N VAL A 856 -25.98 -64.98 -34.09
CA VAL A 856 -26.66 -64.63 -32.85
C VAL A 856 -27.13 -63.18 -32.95
N LEU A 857 -28.41 -62.93 -32.65
CA LEU A 857 -29.00 -61.61 -32.56
C LEU A 857 -29.37 -61.33 -31.11
N THR A 858 -28.91 -60.20 -30.58
CA THR A 858 -29.19 -59.79 -29.21
C THR A 858 -29.53 -58.31 -29.13
N ARG A 859 -30.25 -57.93 -28.08
CA ARG A 859 -30.31 -56.56 -27.60
C ARG A 859 -29.54 -56.47 -26.29
N VAL A 860 -28.57 -55.56 -26.24
CA VAL A 860 -27.79 -55.28 -25.02
C VAL A 860 -28.22 -53.92 -24.48
N ARG A 861 -28.51 -53.83 -23.19
CA ARG A 861 -28.84 -52.57 -22.50
C ARG A 861 -28.05 -52.47 -21.20
N LEU A 862 -27.48 -51.29 -20.95
CA LEU A 862 -26.73 -51.02 -19.73
C LEU A 862 -27.70 -51.14 -18.52
N PRO A 863 -27.36 -51.95 -17.49
CA PRO A 863 -28.18 -52.04 -16.29
C PRO A 863 -28.42 -50.69 -15.63
N ALA A 864 -29.66 -50.43 -15.20
CA ALA A 864 -30.12 -49.09 -14.79
C ALA A 864 -29.40 -48.52 -13.55
N HIS A 865 -28.76 -49.38 -12.73
CA HIS A 865 -27.98 -48.95 -11.56
C HIS A 865 -26.57 -48.48 -11.91
N LEU A 866 -26.13 -48.64 -13.16
CA LEU A 866 -24.86 -48.11 -13.67
C LEU A 866 -25.12 -46.74 -14.34
N SER A 867 -24.45 -45.69 -13.87
CA SER A 867 -24.53 -44.36 -14.47
C SER A 867 -23.60 -44.23 -15.68
N HIS A 868 -24.04 -43.54 -16.73
CA HIS A 868 -23.11 -43.01 -17.74
C HIS A 868 -22.21 -41.96 -17.09
N ASP A 869 -20.98 -42.33 -16.76
CA ASP A 869 -19.95 -41.35 -16.46
C ASP A 869 -19.71 -40.55 -17.74
N GLY A 870 -20.06 -39.26 -17.74
CA GLY A 870 -20.20 -38.38 -18.92
C GLY A 870 -18.93 -38.06 -19.72
N GLN A 871 -18.07 -39.04 -19.99
CA GLN A 871 -17.08 -39.01 -21.06
C GLN A 871 -17.69 -39.70 -22.28
N ALA A 872 -17.64 -39.06 -23.46
CA ALA A 872 -18.36 -39.42 -24.68
C ALA A 872 -17.97 -40.80 -25.27
N GLY A 873 -18.36 -41.90 -24.62
CA GLY A 873 -18.08 -43.27 -25.03
C GLY A 873 -19.05 -44.31 -24.45
N LEU A 874 -19.04 -45.51 -25.05
CA LEU A 874 -19.80 -46.67 -24.59
C LEU A 874 -19.24 -47.18 -23.25
N HIS A 875 -20.12 -47.49 -22.30
CA HIS A 875 -19.72 -48.05 -21.01
C HIS A 875 -19.09 -49.45 -21.21
N PRO A 876 -17.95 -49.79 -20.58
CA PRO A 876 -17.22 -51.04 -20.82
C PRO A 876 -18.06 -52.31 -20.57
N VAL A 877 -18.97 -52.30 -19.59
CA VAL A 877 -19.95 -53.38 -19.36
C VAL A 877 -20.80 -53.70 -20.60
N LEU A 878 -21.19 -52.69 -21.40
CA LEU A 878 -21.95 -52.93 -22.63
C LEU A 878 -21.10 -53.71 -23.64
N LEU A 879 -19.83 -53.33 -23.80
CA LEU A 879 -18.89 -54.03 -24.68
C LEU A 879 -18.66 -55.45 -24.20
N ASP A 880 -18.61 -55.64 -22.89
CA ASP A 880 -18.38 -56.95 -22.28
C ASP A 880 -19.54 -57.92 -22.54
N ALA A 881 -20.77 -57.43 -22.41
CA ALA A 881 -21.96 -58.21 -22.73
C ALA A 881 -22.05 -58.58 -24.22
N CYS A 882 -21.45 -57.82 -25.13
CA CYS A 882 -21.29 -58.25 -26.52
C CYS A 882 -20.35 -59.45 -26.64
N LEU A 883 -19.29 -59.54 -25.82
CA LEU A 883 -18.40 -60.70 -25.78
C LEU A 883 -19.09 -61.93 -25.20
N HIS A 884 -20.06 -61.74 -24.30
CA HIS A 884 -20.87 -62.83 -23.78
C HIS A 884 -21.65 -63.54 -24.87
N LEU A 885 -21.77 -63.06 -26.11
CA LEU A 885 -22.46 -63.78 -27.19
C LEU A 885 -21.62 -64.89 -27.80
N TYR A 886 -20.29 -64.86 -27.61
CA TYR A 886 -19.40 -65.82 -28.25
C TYR A 886 -19.71 -67.28 -27.88
N PRO A 887 -19.96 -67.63 -26.60
CA PRO A 887 -20.41 -68.99 -26.25
C PRO A 887 -21.72 -69.39 -26.93
N ALA A 888 -22.66 -68.45 -27.12
CA ALA A 888 -23.92 -68.70 -27.84
C ALA A 888 -23.73 -68.92 -29.34
N LEU A 889 -22.60 -68.48 -29.92
CA LEU A 889 -22.27 -68.62 -31.34
C LEU A 889 -21.57 -69.96 -31.65
N VAL A 890 -20.76 -70.48 -30.71
CA VAL A 890 -19.81 -71.58 -30.97
C VAL A 890 -20.31 -72.95 -30.45
N ALA A 891 -21.25 -73.00 -29.50
CA ALA A 891 -21.70 -74.25 -28.89
C ALA A 891 -23.14 -74.64 -29.26
N ASP A 892 -23.41 -75.91 -29.55
CA ASP A 892 -24.71 -76.50 -29.24
C ASP A 892 -24.77 -76.68 -27.72
N TYR A 893 -25.79 -76.07 -27.10
CA TYR A 893 -25.94 -75.93 -25.65
C TYR A 893 -26.07 -77.25 -24.89
#